data_AF-A0A4W6FI73-F1
#
_entry.id   AF-A0A4W6FI73-F1
#
_cell.length_a   1.000
_cell.length_b   1.000
_cell.length_c   1.000
_cell.angle_alpha   90.00
_cell.angle_beta   90.00
_cell.angle_gamma   90.00
#
_symmetry.space_group_name_H-M   'P 1'
#
loop_
_entity.id
_entity.type
_entity.pdbx_description
1 polymer ?
#
loop_
_entity_poly.entity_id
_entity_poly.type
_entity_poly.pdbx_seq_one_letter_code
_entity_poly.pdbx_strand_id
1 'polypeptide(L)'
;MSQRTYNELWADAQLELSRLLTEELPAEPPRPEKDRVVFFQRLAMLYVRYIQIFRQLEKVYDQVVHPQKRRVIRVILDGVMGRVLELKNEMVEKEYSEYHYMDDVLHDLKLRPADLEIPIPCYFITELNKELHEQKTMLADILKMVEVTESPESLMVSDMSQEEAIKIIQVAERARQGRLRAKLNEESRNMNRMYRAKDPGTAGLELAAVCIQKVWRGYIQRKRAKISRDEEMIFLGMVMDPKYRVPCPAEVAAQASEASMRIKQEEHEEDYQKSIVAVTKQLRDVEGHDISKTMKEQIRQWFIECRDATGSFPDYPDEEDGGSALILAEKNPQQLKEEIAAKEEEDSNNKPKGKEEKKEKGKKNKGKDEEEEEEAGLKMLPSAFLSDLEVGNKTFVDFWQTRNESKNFSQRHDVELIKEEKRKVIEAEIRVQVDEQMRQELAEWKLAVDKERGGKTKGNAKKKKGSKSGKKKKKEKDLTADRTLESLCQELVEQGLLKKAKNVRLQDYLGDYSYLGTTLRQNDIEPMPSLSDVRQVLSLYAILPLGSQEVHEKAPLIKAILLAGPAGVGKKMLIHAICHETGANLFDLSPLNTAGKYPGKSGLAMMLHMVFKVARLLQPSVIWIEDAEKMFYKKVPKEEKELDPKRLKKDLPKSLKLIKGEDRVLIVGTTKDPLSADIKSLCKMYSKIILIPRPDYGSRYILWKQLIKMQGGEVTKALDLSSLAKISDGYTPGHMVQVIQSVITKRRVLQQANRPLTAAEFVAPLAKIDPVFQEEEEALKNWYAKTPLGKKRIKAATGKEEEDAPVKGKDAKKKGKK
;
A
#
# COMPACT_ATOMS: atom_id res chain seq x y z
N MET A 1 -21.35 -6.27 18.10
CA MET A 1 -22.09 -7.30 17.32
C MET A 1 -21.68 -8.69 17.80
N SER A 2 -22.48 -9.72 17.54
CA SER A 2 -22.17 -11.09 17.98
C SER A 2 -21.18 -11.77 17.02
N GLN A 3 -20.41 -12.75 17.52
CA GLN A 3 -19.48 -13.54 16.68
C GLN A 3 -20.18 -14.26 15.52
N ARG A 4 -21.44 -14.67 15.72
CA ARG A 4 -22.27 -15.30 14.69
C ARG A 4 -22.46 -14.38 13.49
N THR A 5 -22.66 -13.09 13.73
CA THR A 5 -22.85 -12.09 12.68
C THR A 5 -21.61 -11.96 11.77
N TYR A 6 -20.40 -12.07 12.33
CA TYR A 6 -19.17 -12.01 11.53
C TYR A 6 -18.88 -13.31 10.77
N ASN A 7 -19.28 -14.46 11.31
CA ASN A 7 -19.24 -15.73 10.58
C ASN A 7 -20.24 -15.73 9.42
N GLU A 8 -21.45 -15.19 9.61
CA GLU A 8 -22.44 -15.01 8.53
C GLU A 8 -21.90 -14.07 7.45
N LEU A 9 -21.32 -12.92 7.84
CA LEU A 9 -20.72 -11.98 6.90
C LEU A 9 -19.53 -12.58 6.12
N TRP A 10 -18.75 -13.46 6.75
CA TRP A 10 -17.71 -14.23 6.06
C TRP A 10 -18.30 -15.21 5.04
N ALA A 11 -19.36 -15.93 5.42
CA ALA A 11 -20.03 -16.86 4.52
C ALA A 11 -20.67 -16.14 3.32
N ASP A 12 -21.28 -14.98 3.54
CA ASP A 12 -21.85 -14.15 2.47
C ASP A 12 -20.76 -13.68 1.50
N ALA A 13 -19.63 -13.18 2.02
CA ALA A 13 -18.50 -12.74 1.19
C ALA A 13 -17.93 -13.89 0.33
N GLN A 14 -17.84 -15.09 0.90
CA GLN A 14 -17.36 -16.28 0.19
C GLN A 14 -18.36 -16.80 -0.84
N LEU A 15 -19.65 -16.70 -0.55
CA LEU A 15 -20.70 -17.04 -1.51
C LEU A 15 -20.60 -16.13 -2.74
N GLU A 16 -20.46 -14.82 -2.54
CA GLU A 16 -20.26 -13.89 -3.66
C GLU A 16 -18.95 -14.15 -4.40
N LEU A 17 -17.86 -14.46 -3.70
CA LEU A 17 -16.59 -14.86 -4.33
C LEU A 17 -16.76 -16.12 -5.20
N SER A 18 -17.46 -17.13 -4.70
CA SER A 18 -17.71 -18.38 -5.44
C SER A 18 -18.51 -18.16 -6.72
N ARG A 19 -19.47 -17.22 -6.70
CA ARG A 19 -20.25 -16.81 -7.88
C ARG A 19 -19.34 -16.13 -8.89
N LEU A 20 -18.51 -15.18 -8.46
CA LEU A 20 -17.57 -14.48 -9.34
C LEU A 20 -16.55 -15.43 -9.97
N LEU A 21 -15.99 -16.36 -9.19
CA LEU A 21 -15.06 -17.36 -9.71
C LEU A 21 -15.70 -18.24 -10.78
N THR A 22 -16.99 -18.58 -10.63
CA THR A 22 -17.74 -19.33 -11.64
C THR A 22 -17.97 -18.50 -12.91
N GLU A 23 -18.18 -17.18 -12.78
CA GLU A 23 -18.32 -16.25 -13.92
C GLU A 23 -17.00 -16.02 -14.67
N GLU A 24 -15.85 -16.00 -13.96
CA GLU A 24 -14.53 -15.73 -14.54
C GLU A 24 -13.80 -16.99 -15.04
N LEU A 25 -14.12 -18.18 -14.49
CA LEU A 25 -13.60 -19.48 -14.92
C LEU A 25 -14.71 -20.35 -15.54
N PRO A 26 -15.34 -19.93 -16.65
CA PRO A 26 -16.33 -20.76 -17.33
C PRO A 26 -15.69 -22.03 -17.92
N ALA A 27 -16.47 -23.10 -18.03
CA ALA A 27 -16.02 -24.38 -18.57
C ALA A 27 -15.57 -24.29 -20.06
N GLU A 28 -16.06 -23.29 -20.79
CA GLU A 28 -15.61 -22.95 -22.14
C GLU A 28 -15.03 -21.52 -22.14
N PRO A 29 -13.88 -21.26 -22.78
CA PRO A 29 -13.29 -19.93 -22.83
C PRO A 29 -14.26 -18.94 -23.51
N PRO A 30 -14.52 -17.77 -22.90
CA PRO A 30 -15.47 -16.82 -23.46
C PRO A 30 -15.00 -16.32 -24.82
N ARG A 31 -15.94 -16.17 -25.77
CA ARG A 31 -15.65 -15.57 -27.07
C ARG A 31 -15.13 -14.14 -26.89
N PRO A 32 -14.14 -13.70 -27.68
CA PRO A 32 -13.62 -12.34 -27.59
C PRO A 32 -14.74 -11.32 -27.85
N GLU A 33 -14.88 -10.36 -26.93
CA GLU A 33 -15.95 -9.36 -26.99
C GLU A 33 -15.61 -8.30 -28.06
N LYS A 34 -16.53 -8.04 -28.98
CA LYS A 34 -16.31 -7.06 -30.06
C LYS A 34 -16.70 -5.64 -29.64
N ASP A 35 -17.67 -5.50 -28.75
CA ASP A 35 -18.10 -4.20 -28.24
C ASP A 35 -17.23 -3.76 -27.05
N ARG A 36 -16.53 -2.64 -27.23
CA ARG A 36 -15.69 -2.05 -26.19
C ARG A 36 -16.52 -1.60 -24.98
N VAL A 37 -17.72 -1.06 -25.19
CA VAL A 37 -18.56 -0.52 -24.11
C VAL A 37 -19.03 -1.65 -23.19
N VAL A 38 -19.53 -2.74 -23.78
CA VAL A 38 -19.97 -3.93 -23.03
C VAL A 38 -18.79 -4.57 -22.29
N PHE A 39 -17.62 -4.66 -22.93
CA PHE A 39 -16.40 -5.16 -22.30
C PHE A 39 -15.99 -4.32 -21.08
N PHE A 40 -16.00 -2.99 -21.19
CA PHE A 40 -15.67 -2.10 -20.07
C PHE A 40 -16.71 -2.14 -18.96
N GLN A 41 -18.00 -2.22 -19.28
CA GLN A 41 -19.05 -2.36 -18.28
C GLN A 41 -18.90 -3.67 -17.51
N ARG A 42 -18.56 -4.79 -18.18
CA ARG A 42 -18.26 -6.07 -17.53
C ARG A 42 -17.03 -5.97 -16.61
N LEU A 43 -15.94 -5.36 -17.09
CA LEU A 43 -14.73 -5.13 -16.29
C LEU A 43 -15.01 -4.27 -15.05
N ALA A 44 -15.72 -3.17 -15.23
CA ALA A 44 -16.11 -2.27 -14.14
C ALA A 44 -16.99 -2.99 -13.11
N MET A 45 -17.95 -3.80 -13.57
CA MET A 45 -18.81 -4.59 -12.68
C MET A 45 -18.01 -5.61 -11.85
N LEU A 46 -17.09 -6.34 -12.48
CA LEU A 46 -16.19 -7.27 -11.78
C LEU A 46 -15.35 -6.52 -10.74
N TYR A 47 -14.73 -5.41 -11.13
CA TYR A 47 -13.90 -4.58 -10.24
C TYR A 47 -14.69 -4.09 -9.02
N VAL A 48 -15.90 -3.57 -9.21
CA VAL A 48 -16.74 -3.09 -8.09
C VAL A 48 -17.17 -4.24 -7.18
N ARG A 49 -17.58 -5.38 -7.74
CA ARG A 49 -17.96 -6.57 -6.93
C ARG A 49 -16.78 -7.09 -6.11
N TYR A 50 -15.57 -7.16 -6.67
CA TYR A 50 -14.37 -7.55 -5.92
C TYR A 50 -14.02 -6.53 -4.83
N ILE A 51 -14.22 -5.22 -5.03
CA ILE A 51 -14.07 -4.22 -3.95
C ILE A 51 -15.05 -4.47 -2.81
N GLN A 52 -16.30 -4.83 -3.11
CA GLN A 52 -17.28 -5.13 -2.07
C GLN A 52 -16.86 -6.34 -1.24
N ILE A 53 -16.42 -7.42 -1.89
CA ILE A 53 -15.89 -8.61 -1.22
C ILE A 53 -14.67 -8.23 -0.38
N PHE A 54 -13.74 -7.44 -0.94
CA PHE A 54 -12.56 -6.97 -0.22
C PHE A 54 -12.92 -6.21 1.06
N ARG A 55 -13.89 -5.29 1.00
CA ARG A 55 -14.39 -4.54 2.17
C ARG A 55 -15.05 -5.43 3.21
N GLN A 56 -15.83 -6.41 2.78
CA GLN A 56 -16.46 -7.38 3.68
C GLN A 56 -15.39 -8.24 4.36
N LEU A 57 -14.45 -8.81 3.62
CA LEU A 57 -13.38 -9.64 4.14
C LEU A 57 -12.44 -8.87 5.08
N GLU A 58 -12.12 -7.61 4.80
CA GLU A 58 -11.32 -6.76 5.70
C GLU A 58 -12.05 -6.55 7.03
N LYS A 59 -13.35 -6.25 6.98
CA LYS A 59 -14.19 -6.13 8.17
C LYS A 59 -14.29 -7.44 8.95
N VAL A 60 -14.37 -8.59 8.28
CA VAL A 60 -14.34 -9.90 8.94
C VAL A 60 -12.98 -10.11 9.59
N TYR A 61 -11.89 -9.86 8.86
CA TYR A 61 -10.53 -10.05 9.36
C TYR A 61 -10.27 -9.20 10.61
N ASP A 62 -10.68 -7.93 10.63
CA ASP A 62 -10.50 -7.06 11.80
C ASP A 62 -11.32 -7.53 13.02
N GLN A 63 -12.44 -8.23 12.81
CA GLN A 63 -13.38 -8.57 13.89
C GLN A 63 -13.28 -10.02 14.39
N VAL A 64 -12.79 -10.96 13.58
CA VAL A 64 -12.63 -12.38 13.97
C VAL A 64 -11.42 -12.52 14.89
N VAL A 65 -11.59 -13.20 16.03
CA VAL A 65 -10.50 -13.41 17.01
C VAL A 65 -9.80 -14.76 16.80
N HIS A 66 -10.47 -15.71 16.14
CA HIS A 66 -9.94 -17.06 15.94
C HIS A 66 -8.66 -17.08 15.07
N PRO A 67 -7.49 -17.49 15.60
CA PRO A 67 -6.21 -17.40 14.89
C PRO A 67 -6.18 -18.14 13.54
N GLN A 68 -6.66 -19.39 13.51
CA GLN A 68 -6.65 -20.20 12.27
C GLN A 68 -7.59 -19.65 11.19
N LYS A 69 -8.79 -19.16 11.55
CA LYS A 69 -9.70 -18.50 10.59
C LYS A 69 -9.09 -17.23 10.00
N ARG A 70 -8.46 -16.40 10.85
CA ARG A 70 -7.80 -15.16 10.39
C ARG A 70 -6.76 -15.45 9.32
N ARG A 71 -6.01 -16.56 9.42
CA ARG A 71 -5.03 -16.98 8.41
C ARG A 71 -5.70 -17.36 7.07
N VAL A 72 -6.80 -18.11 7.11
CA VAL A 72 -7.55 -18.45 5.89
C VAL A 72 -8.15 -17.19 5.25
N ILE A 73 -8.76 -16.32 6.06
CA ILE A 73 -9.30 -15.04 5.58
C ILE A 73 -8.20 -14.16 4.98
N ARG A 74 -7.00 -14.13 5.60
CA ARG A 74 -5.85 -13.37 5.10
C ARG A 74 -5.45 -13.81 3.70
N VAL A 75 -5.28 -15.10 3.46
CA VAL A 75 -4.88 -15.63 2.13
C VAL A 75 -5.91 -15.22 1.06
N ILE A 76 -7.20 -15.28 1.39
CA ILE A 76 -8.27 -14.90 0.46
C ILE A 76 -8.30 -13.39 0.26
N LEU A 77 -8.07 -12.61 1.32
CA LEU A 77 -8.00 -11.16 1.27
C LEU A 77 -6.83 -10.68 0.39
N ASP A 78 -5.65 -11.31 0.52
CA ASP A 78 -4.48 -11.07 -0.34
C ASP A 78 -4.78 -11.45 -1.81
N GLY A 79 -5.46 -12.58 -2.04
CA GLY A 79 -5.91 -12.98 -3.38
C GLY A 79 -6.89 -11.99 -4.04
N VAL A 80 -7.89 -11.53 -3.28
CA VAL A 80 -8.89 -10.55 -3.78
C VAL A 80 -8.19 -9.21 -4.04
N MET A 81 -7.29 -8.80 -3.14
CA MET A 81 -6.48 -7.61 -3.30
C MET A 81 -5.66 -7.66 -4.60
N GLY A 82 -4.99 -8.78 -4.87
CA GLY A 82 -4.26 -9.02 -6.11
C GLY A 82 -5.16 -8.93 -7.34
N ARG A 83 -6.34 -9.55 -7.31
CA ARG A 83 -7.31 -9.50 -8.42
C ARG A 83 -7.82 -8.09 -8.69
N VAL A 84 -8.09 -7.30 -7.64
CA VAL A 84 -8.48 -5.88 -7.78
C VAL A 84 -7.38 -5.08 -8.48
N LEU A 85 -6.10 -5.33 -8.18
CA LEU A 85 -4.98 -4.67 -8.84
C LEU A 85 -4.81 -5.08 -10.31
N GLU A 86 -5.01 -6.36 -10.62
CA GLU A 86 -5.00 -6.85 -12.00
C GLU A 86 -6.12 -6.23 -12.83
N LEU A 87 -7.36 -6.28 -12.33
CA LEU A 87 -8.52 -5.67 -12.99
C LEU A 87 -8.30 -4.17 -13.18
N LYS A 88 -7.77 -3.47 -12.18
CA LYS A 88 -7.42 -2.06 -12.32
C LYS A 88 -6.38 -1.84 -13.42
N ASN A 89 -5.31 -2.64 -13.44
CA ASN A 89 -4.26 -2.50 -14.45
C ASN A 89 -4.81 -2.77 -15.86
N GLU A 90 -5.67 -3.78 -16.00
CA GLU A 90 -6.35 -4.09 -17.25
C GLU A 90 -7.23 -2.94 -17.72
N MET A 91 -8.05 -2.36 -16.83
CA MET A 91 -8.85 -1.18 -17.17
C MET A 91 -7.98 -0.01 -17.66
N VAL A 92 -6.85 0.25 -17.01
CA VAL A 92 -5.90 1.31 -17.39
C VAL A 92 -5.25 1.02 -18.75
N GLU A 93 -4.89 -0.23 -19.03
CA GLU A 93 -4.28 -0.64 -20.29
C GLU A 93 -5.25 -0.53 -21.46
N LYS A 94 -6.54 -0.75 -21.22
CA LYS A 94 -7.59 -0.76 -22.25
C LYS A 94 -8.22 0.62 -22.46
N GLU A 95 -8.48 1.41 -21.41
CA GLU A 95 -9.01 2.79 -21.50
C GLU A 95 -7.92 3.86 -21.69
N TYR A 96 -6.65 3.53 -21.42
CA TYR A 96 -5.53 4.47 -21.42
C TYR A 96 -5.70 5.66 -20.45
N SER A 97 -6.43 5.45 -19.35
CA SER A 97 -6.61 6.43 -18.27
C SER A 97 -6.31 5.80 -16.91
N GLU A 98 -5.78 6.59 -15.98
CA GLU A 98 -5.58 6.14 -14.59
C GLU A 98 -6.88 6.25 -13.77
N TYR A 99 -7.76 7.16 -14.18
CA TYR A 99 -9.00 7.51 -13.49
C TYR A 99 -10.19 6.94 -14.26
N HIS A 100 -11.10 6.28 -13.54
CA HIS A 100 -12.26 5.59 -14.13
C HIS A 100 -13.49 6.00 -13.32
N TYR A 101 -14.57 6.36 -14.02
CA TYR A 101 -15.82 6.79 -13.41
C TYR A 101 -16.87 5.72 -13.66
N MET A 102 -17.47 5.22 -12.59
CA MET A 102 -18.32 4.03 -12.61
C MET A 102 -19.74 4.35 -12.14
N ASP A 103 -20.22 5.57 -12.43
CA ASP A 103 -21.49 6.08 -11.92
C ASP A 103 -22.68 5.17 -12.30
N ASP A 104 -22.69 4.65 -13.53
CA ASP A 104 -23.73 3.75 -14.03
C ASP A 104 -23.72 2.41 -13.28
N VAL A 105 -22.54 1.81 -13.09
CA VAL A 105 -22.38 0.55 -12.35
C VAL A 105 -22.75 0.71 -10.87
N LEU A 106 -22.42 1.86 -10.27
CA LEU A 106 -22.84 2.18 -8.91
C LEU A 106 -24.36 2.29 -8.81
N HIS A 107 -25.00 2.91 -9.80
CA HIS A 107 -26.45 3.02 -9.85
C HIS A 107 -27.11 1.63 -9.97
N ASP A 108 -26.61 0.80 -10.89
CA ASP A 108 -27.12 -0.57 -11.12
C ASP A 108 -27.00 -1.44 -9.87
N LEU A 109 -25.88 -1.35 -9.15
CA LEU A 109 -25.63 -2.10 -7.91
C LEU A 109 -26.22 -1.44 -6.66
N LYS A 110 -26.86 -0.27 -6.79
CA LYS A 110 -27.43 0.53 -5.68
C LYS A 110 -26.39 0.87 -4.61
N LEU A 111 -25.18 1.21 -5.04
CA LEU A 111 -24.05 1.56 -4.18
C LEU A 111 -23.81 3.06 -4.13
N ARG A 112 -23.15 3.50 -3.07
CA ARG A 112 -22.72 4.89 -2.91
C ARG A 112 -21.24 5.02 -3.28
N PRO A 113 -20.76 6.20 -3.70
CA PRO A 113 -19.33 6.38 -4.00
C PRO A 113 -18.39 6.06 -2.82
N ALA A 114 -18.85 6.22 -1.58
CA ALA A 114 -18.10 5.82 -0.39
C ALA A 114 -17.82 4.30 -0.32
N ASP A 115 -18.59 3.49 -1.03
CA ASP A 115 -18.42 2.05 -1.12
C ASP A 115 -17.33 1.64 -2.15
N LEU A 116 -16.85 2.58 -2.99
CA LEU A 116 -15.67 2.41 -3.85
C LEU A 116 -14.34 2.70 -3.14
N GLU A 117 -14.39 3.31 -1.96
CA GLU A 117 -13.18 3.59 -1.20
C GLU A 117 -12.50 2.27 -0.81
N ILE A 118 -11.23 2.16 -1.14
CA ILE A 118 -10.44 0.95 -0.91
C ILE A 118 -9.96 1.00 0.54
N PRO A 119 -10.40 0.07 1.41
CA PRO A 119 -9.92 0.01 2.77
C PRO A 119 -8.44 -0.37 2.77
N ILE A 120 -7.69 0.19 3.71
CA ILE A 120 -6.30 -0.18 3.92
C ILE A 120 -6.32 -1.32 4.95
N PRO A 121 -5.88 -2.53 4.59
CA PRO A 121 -5.95 -3.66 5.51
C PRO A 121 -5.19 -3.40 6.81
N CYS A 122 -5.88 -3.59 7.93
CA CYS A 122 -5.30 -3.33 9.26
C CYS A 122 -4.05 -4.18 9.56
N TYR A 123 -3.92 -5.36 8.93
CA TYR A 123 -2.78 -6.26 9.17
C TYR A 123 -1.43 -5.73 8.71
N PHE A 124 -1.41 -4.76 7.78
CA PHE A 124 -0.17 -4.14 7.30
C PHE A 124 0.67 -3.57 8.46
N ILE A 125 -0.01 -2.92 9.42
CA ILE A 125 0.66 -2.33 10.58
C ILE A 125 0.66 -3.31 11.76
N THR A 126 -0.44 -4.03 12.00
CA THR A 126 -0.55 -4.84 13.23
C THR A 126 0.43 -6.00 13.28
N GLU A 127 0.70 -6.67 12.16
CA GLU A 127 1.64 -7.79 12.14
C GLU A 127 3.09 -7.32 12.22
N LEU A 128 3.38 -6.16 11.63
CA LEU A 128 4.70 -5.53 11.66
C LEU A 128 4.93 -4.70 12.93
N ASN A 129 3.96 -4.58 13.85
CA ASN A 129 4.03 -3.62 14.96
C ASN A 129 5.26 -3.81 15.85
N LYS A 130 5.63 -5.06 16.17
CA LYS A 130 6.81 -5.36 17.00
C LYS A 130 8.09 -4.91 16.30
N GLU A 131 8.28 -5.32 15.04
CA GLU A 131 9.43 -4.93 14.21
C GLU A 131 9.48 -3.41 13.95
N LEU A 132 8.34 -2.79 13.62
CA LEU A 132 8.23 -1.35 13.42
C LEU A 132 8.52 -0.57 14.70
N HIS A 133 8.15 -1.09 15.87
CA HIS A 133 8.44 -0.45 17.14
C HIS A 133 9.94 -0.53 17.47
N GLU A 134 10.58 -1.68 17.26
CA GLU A 134 12.03 -1.86 17.41
C GLU A 134 12.81 -0.96 16.43
N GLN A 135 12.39 -0.90 15.17
CA GLN A 135 13.00 -0.02 14.17
C GLN A 135 12.78 1.46 14.50
N LYS A 136 11.57 1.86 14.92
CA LYS A 136 11.28 3.26 15.30
C LYS A 136 12.06 3.69 16.53
N THR A 137 12.27 2.79 17.50
CA THR A 137 13.06 3.07 18.70
C THR A 137 14.54 3.20 18.34
N MET A 138 15.08 2.25 17.57
CA MET A 138 16.43 2.33 17.02
C MET A 138 16.67 3.64 16.27
N LEU A 139 15.79 4.00 15.33
CA LEU A 139 15.91 5.26 14.58
C LEU A 139 15.76 6.49 15.48
N ALA A 140 14.88 6.45 16.47
CA ALA A 140 14.72 7.55 17.42
C ALA A 140 15.95 7.72 18.31
N ASP A 141 16.59 6.62 18.72
CA ASP A 141 17.79 6.66 19.56
C ASP A 141 19.01 7.12 18.76
N ILE A 142 19.15 6.67 17.50
CA ILE A 142 20.14 7.20 16.56
C ILE A 142 19.91 8.70 16.33
N LEU A 143 18.67 9.12 16.07
CA LEU A 143 18.35 10.54 15.89
C LEU A 143 18.67 11.38 17.14
N LYS A 144 18.39 10.87 18.34
CA LYS A 144 18.79 11.55 19.59
C LYS A 144 20.29 11.64 19.74
N MET A 145 21.05 10.59 19.39
CA MET A 145 22.51 10.62 19.44
C MET A 145 23.08 11.67 18.46
N VAL A 146 22.47 11.79 17.27
CA VAL A 146 22.84 12.79 16.26
C VAL A 146 22.46 14.21 16.68
N GLU A 147 21.26 14.41 17.24
CA GLU A 147 20.81 15.69 17.83
C GLU A 147 21.67 16.11 19.05
N VAL A 148 22.31 15.16 19.75
CA VAL A 148 23.26 15.47 20.83
C VAL A 148 24.64 15.90 20.29
N THR A 149 25.03 15.43 19.09
CA THR A 149 26.26 15.87 18.40
C THR A 149 26.10 17.18 17.63
N GLU A 150 24.88 17.51 17.19
CA GLU A 150 24.53 18.89 16.89
C GLU A 150 24.35 19.63 18.21
N SER A 151 25.48 20.12 18.78
CA SER A 151 25.42 21.23 19.73
C SER A 151 24.36 22.21 19.21
N PRO A 152 23.39 22.65 20.03
CA PRO A 152 22.27 23.44 19.54
C PRO A 152 22.89 24.52 18.67
N GLU A 153 22.53 24.52 17.38
CA GLU A 153 22.90 25.60 16.47
C GLU A 153 22.77 26.85 17.30
N SER A 154 23.88 27.57 17.48
CA SER A 154 23.85 28.86 18.13
C SER A 154 22.73 29.56 17.41
N LEU A 155 21.60 29.77 18.10
CA LEU A 155 20.52 30.55 17.57
C LEU A 155 21.24 31.78 17.07
N MET A 156 21.31 31.93 15.75
CA MET A 156 21.59 33.23 15.18
C MET A 156 20.37 34.00 15.64
N VAL A 157 20.49 34.55 16.85
CA VAL A 157 19.68 35.64 17.32
C VAL A 157 19.94 36.65 16.23
N SER A 158 19.01 36.71 15.28
CA SER A 158 18.97 37.79 14.33
C SER A 158 19.00 39.03 15.19
N ASP A 159 20.11 39.76 15.16
CA ASP A 159 20.26 41.00 15.89
C ASP A 159 19.02 41.82 15.59
N MET A 160 18.22 42.04 16.64
CA MET A 160 16.95 42.75 16.54
C MET A 160 17.23 44.09 15.86
N SER A 161 16.58 44.35 14.73
CA SER A 161 16.83 45.61 14.03
C SER A 161 16.45 46.77 14.94
N GLN A 162 17.15 47.90 14.82
CA GLN A 162 16.88 49.08 15.63
C GLN A 162 15.40 49.51 15.53
N GLU A 163 14.76 49.30 14.38
CA GLU A 163 13.35 49.56 14.16
C GLU A 163 12.42 48.61 14.94
N GLU A 164 12.78 47.34 15.06
CA GLU A 164 12.03 46.36 15.86
C GLU A 164 12.16 46.66 17.35
N ALA A 165 13.35 47.02 17.82
CA ALA A 165 13.58 47.46 19.19
C ALA A 165 12.76 48.71 19.53
N ILE A 166 12.75 49.72 18.65
CA ILE A 166 11.95 50.93 18.81
C ILE A 166 10.45 50.59 18.87
N LYS A 167 9.95 49.71 18.00
CA LYS A 167 8.53 49.29 18.01
C LYS A 167 8.17 48.62 19.33
N ILE A 168 9.01 47.73 19.85
CA ILE A 168 8.77 47.03 21.13
C ILE A 168 8.73 48.03 22.29
N ILE A 169 9.68 48.97 22.35
CA ILE A 169 9.72 50.02 23.38
C ILE A 169 8.47 50.92 23.31
N GLN A 170 8.07 51.35 22.11
CA GLN A 170 6.86 52.16 21.93
C GLN A 170 5.57 51.42 22.28
N VAL A 171 5.50 50.11 22.06
CA VAL A 171 4.37 49.27 22.48
C VAL A 171 4.34 49.14 24.00
N ALA A 172 5.49 48.90 24.64
CA ALA A 172 5.61 48.82 26.08
C ALA A 172 5.24 50.15 26.77
N GLU A 173 5.66 51.29 26.21
CA GLU A 173 5.33 52.61 26.76
C GLU A 173 3.85 52.96 26.56
N ARG A 174 3.25 52.65 25.40
CA ARG A 174 1.79 52.77 25.21
C ARG A 174 1.01 51.91 26.20
N ALA A 175 1.48 50.69 26.49
CA ALA A 175 0.86 49.82 27.49
C ALA A 175 1.00 50.39 28.91
N ARG A 176 2.16 50.97 29.26
CA ARG A 176 2.39 51.64 30.55
C ARG A 176 1.46 52.85 30.71
N GLN A 177 1.37 53.72 29.70
CA GLN A 177 0.47 54.87 29.71
C GLN A 177 -1.00 54.44 29.76
N GLY A 178 -1.36 53.36 29.05
CA GLY A 178 -2.70 52.77 29.11
C GLY A 178 -3.06 52.30 30.52
N ARG A 179 -2.15 51.59 31.20
CA ARG A 179 -2.32 51.18 32.60
C ARG A 179 -2.45 52.37 33.55
N LEU A 180 -1.64 53.42 33.36
CA LEU A 180 -1.70 54.62 34.18
C LEU A 180 -3.03 55.36 34.00
N ARG A 181 -3.49 55.55 32.76
CA ARG A 181 -4.80 56.15 32.44
C ARG A 181 -5.95 55.31 32.98
N ALA A 182 -5.86 53.99 32.92
CA ALA A 182 -6.86 53.09 33.48
C ALA A 182 -6.97 53.27 35.00
N LYS A 183 -5.83 53.33 35.70
CA LYS A 183 -5.78 53.58 37.15
C LYS A 183 -6.36 54.94 37.53
N LEU A 184 -6.01 56.00 36.78
CA LEU A 184 -6.52 57.35 36.98
C LEU A 184 -8.04 57.44 36.70
N ASN A 185 -8.52 56.75 35.67
CA ASN A 185 -9.95 56.64 35.38
C ASN A 185 -10.70 55.82 36.44
N GLU A 186 -10.08 54.79 37.02
CA GLU A 186 -10.65 54.02 38.10
C GLU A 186 -10.76 54.85 39.39
N GLU A 187 -9.72 55.61 39.73
CA GLU A 187 -9.73 56.57 40.83
C GLU A 187 -10.80 57.66 40.63
N SER A 188 -10.91 58.21 39.41
CA SER A 188 -11.93 59.21 39.08
C SER A 188 -13.35 58.63 39.10
N ARG A 189 -13.53 57.35 38.72
CA ARG A 189 -14.81 56.63 38.86
C ARG A 189 -15.14 56.35 40.32
N ASN A 190 -14.15 56.01 41.17
CA ASN A 190 -14.34 55.81 42.60
C ASN A 190 -14.69 57.12 43.31
N MET A 191 -14.04 58.23 42.95
CA MET A 191 -14.39 59.56 43.44
C MET A 191 -15.81 59.96 43.00
N ASN A 192 -16.17 59.77 41.74
CA ASN A 192 -17.54 59.98 41.27
C ASN A 192 -18.56 59.03 41.93
N ARG A 193 -18.17 57.81 42.30
CA ARG A 193 -18.99 56.88 43.10
C ARG A 193 -19.20 57.40 44.52
N MET A 194 -18.16 57.96 45.15
CA MET A 194 -18.26 58.59 46.47
C MET A 194 -19.14 59.84 46.46
N TYR A 195 -19.04 60.68 45.42
CA TYR A 195 -19.93 61.83 45.25
C TYR A 195 -21.39 61.41 44.96
N ARG A 196 -21.61 60.31 44.22
CA ARG A 196 -22.95 59.74 44.00
C ARG A 196 -23.52 58.98 45.22
N ALA A 197 -22.70 58.63 46.20
CA ALA A 197 -23.12 57.93 47.42
C ALA A 197 -23.64 58.88 48.52
N LYS A 198 -23.57 60.21 48.32
CA LYS A 198 -24.04 61.21 49.29
C LYS A 198 -25.55 61.54 49.23
N ASP A 199 -26.33 60.87 48.37
CA ASP A 199 -27.80 60.90 48.42
C ASP A 199 -28.38 59.48 48.61
N PRO A 200 -28.55 58.98 49.84
CA PRO A 200 -29.32 57.78 50.10
C PRO A 200 -30.78 58.17 50.39
N GLY A 201 -31.50 58.57 49.34
CA GLY A 201 -32.95 58.42 49.32
C GLY A 201 -33.27 56.94 49.06
N THR A 202 -34.15 56.35 49.87
CA THR A 202 -34.55 54.94 49.96
C THR A 202 -34.97 54.25 48.63
N ALA A 203 -34.95 54.97 47.50
CA ALA A 203 -35.28 54.49 46.16
C ALA A 203 -34.10 53.80 45.40
N GLY A 204 -32.85 53.91 45.88
CA GLY A 204 -31.68 53.39 45.15
C GLY A 204 -31.57 51.85 45.11
N LEU A 205 -31.91 51.17 46.21
CA LEU A 205 -31.86 49.70 46.31
C LEU A 205 -32.98 49.04 45.50
N GLU A 206 -34.19 49.58 45.55
CA GLU A 206 -35.34 49.06 44.81
C GLU A 206 -35.18 49.27 43.30
N LEU A 207 -34.71 50.45 42.86
CA LEU A 207 -34.44 50.70 41.45
C LEU A 207 -33.29 49.82 40.92
N ALA A 208 -32.23 49.62 41.72
CA ALA A 208 -31.16 48.69 41.37
C ALA A 208 -31.68 47.24 41.26
N ALA A 209 -32.52 46.80 42.19
CA ALA A 209 -33.16 45.49 42.14
C ALA A 209 -34.04 45.32 40.89
N VAL A 210 -34.86 46.33 40.55
CA VAL A 210 -35.69 46.32 39.33
C VAL A 210 -34.84 46.28 38.07
N CYS A 211 -33.75 47.03 37.99
CA CYS A 211 -32.81 46.96 36.86
C CYS A 211 -32.17 45.58 36.71
N ILE A 212 -31.69 44.99 37.80
CA ILE A 212 -31.11 43.63 37.80
C ILE A 212 -32.16 42.60 37.38
N GLN A 213 -33.37 42.66 37.95
CA GLN A 213 -34.47 41.78 37.61
C GLN A 213 -34.90 41.94 36.16
N LYS A 214 -34.95 43.16 35.61
CA LYS A 214 -35.28 43.42 34.21
C LYS A 214 -34.24 42.83 33.26
N VAL A 215 -32.95 43.01 33.54
CA VAL A 215 -31.86 42.43 32.74
C VAL A 215 -31.88 40.91 32.81
N TRP A 216 -32.08 40.34 34.01
CA TRP A 216 -32.17 38.90 34.24
C TRP A 216 -33.39 38.27 33.54
N ARG A 217 -34.58 38.85 33.72
CA ARG A 217 -35.81 38.42 33.02
C ARG A 217 -35.65 38.52 31.51
N GLY A 218 -35.04 39.60 31.01
CA GLY A 218 -34.72 39.75 29.59
C GLY A 218 -33.72 38.71 29.07
N TYR A 219 -32.69 38.38 29.85
CA TYR A 219 -31.73 37.32 29.51
C TYR A 219 -32.40 35.95 29.48
N ILE A 220 -33.19 35.60 30.51
CA ILE A 220 -33.96 34.35 30.55
C ILE A 220 -34.91 34.27 29.35
N GLN A 221 -35.64 35.34 29.06
CA GLN A 221 -36.61 35.35 27.96
C GLN A 221 -35.93 35.21 26.60
N ARG A 222 -34.80 35.89 26.36
CA ARG A 222 -34.00 35.70 25.14
C ARG A 222 -33.43 34.29 25.04
N LYS A 223 -32.99 33.70 26.16
CA LYS A 223 -32.52 32.32 26.21
C LYS A 223 -33.64 31.34 25.88
N ARG A 224 -34.84 31.51 26.45
CA ARG A 224 -36.02 30.69 26.14
C ARG A 224 -36.45 30.86 24.68
N ALA A 225 -36.56 32.08 24.18
CA ALA A 225 -36.92 32.35 22.78
C ALA A 225 -35.90 31.74 21.80
N LYS A 226 -34.60 31.78 22.13
CA LYS A 226 -33.57 31.09 21.35
C LYS A 226 -33.78 29.58 21.34
N ILE A 227 -34.03 28.98 22.50
CA ILE A 227 -34.31 27.54 22.63
C ILE A 227 -35.55 27.16 21.82
N SER A 228 -36.69 27.84 22.01
CA SER A 228 -37.92 27.55 21.27
C SER A 228 -37.75 27.71 19.75
N ARG A 229 -37.00 28.74 19.31
CA ARG A 229 -36.66 28.90 17.89
C ARG A 229 -35.80 27.74 17.39
N ASP A 230 -34.78 27.35 18.14
CA ASP A 230 -33.89 26.26 17.75
C ASP A 230 -34.65 24.92 17.71
N GLU A 231 -35.58 24.67 18.66
CA GLU A 231 -36.51 23.52 18.67
C GLU A 231 -37.46 23.53 17.47
N GLU A 232 -38.06 24.66 17.14
CA GLU A 232 -38.95 24.82 15.98
C GLU A 232 -38.17 24.57 14.67
N MET A 233 -36.95 25.06 14.56
CA MET A 233 -36.09 24.81 13.39
C MET A 233 -35.68 23.34 13.25
N ILE A 234 -35.56 22.61 14.36
CA ILE A 234 -35.34 21.15 14.36
C ILE A 234 -36.63 20.43 13.94
N PHE A 235 -37.77 20.82 14.51
CA PHE A 235 -39.08 20.27 14.19
C PHE A 235 -39.44 20.42 12.70
N LEU A 236 -39.15 21.59 12.12
CA LEU A 236 -39.35 21.88 10.69
C LEU A 236 -38.30 21.20 9.78
N GLY A 237 -37.34 20.45 10.32
CA GLY A 237 -36.30 19.76 9.55
C GLY A 237 -35.23 20.66 8.94
N MET A 238 -35.23 21.96 9.25
CA MET A 238 -34.25 22.93 8.74
C MET A 238 -32.89 22.86 9.45
N VAL A 239 -32.81 22.20 10.60
CA VAL A 239 -31.58 21.96 11.37
C VAL A 239 -31.59 20.54 11.90
N MET A 240 -30.50 19.79 11.65
CA MET A 240 -30.31 18.50 12.32
C MET A 240 -30.18 18.68 13.83
N ASP A 241 -30.94 17.88 14.57
CA ASP A 241 -30.93 17.85 16.03
C ASP A 241 -29.51 17.62 16.59
N PRO A 242 -29.05 18.41 17.58
CA PRO A 242 -27.74 18.23 18.22
C PRO A 242 -27.45 16.81 18.75
N LYS A 243 -28.47 16.00 19.09
CA LYS A 243 -28.27 14.59 19.48
C LYS A 243 -27.63 13.74 18.37
N TYR A 244 -27.73 14.15 17.10
CA TYR A 244 -27.07 13.50 15.98
C TYR A 244 -25.65 14.05 15.69
N ARG A 245 -25.15 15.04 16.45
CA ARG A 245 -23.78 15.57 16.31
C ARG A 245 -22.76 14.92 17.24
N VAL A 246 -23.22 14.35 18.35
CA VAL A 246 -22.37 13.59 19.27
C VAL A 246 -22.31 12.16 18.74
N PRO A 247 -21.12 11.51 18.71
CA PRO A 247 -21.04 10.10 18.34
C PRO A 247 -22.05 9.32 19.16
N CYS A 248 -22.86 8.50 18.50
CA CYS A 248 -23.89 7.73 19.18
C CYS A 248 -23.22 6.92 20.31
N PRO A 249 -23.86 6.73 21.49
CA PRO A 249 -23.32 5.83 22.51
C PRO A 249 -22.96 4.44 21.95
N ALA A 250 -23.66 3.99 20.91
CA ALA A 250 -23.34 2.78 20.17
C ALA A 250 -22.01 2.87 19.39
N GLU A 251 -21.66 4.02 18.81
CA GLU A 251 -20.37 4.24 18.13
C GLU A 251 -19.20 4.28 19.13
N VAL A 252 -19.38 4.93 20.28
CA VAL A 252 -18.36 4.95 21.35
C VAL A 252 -18.17 3.56 21.95
N ALA A 253 -19.27 2.83 22.19
CA ALA A 253 -19.21 1.44 22.64
C ALA A 253 -18.59 0.52 21.58
N ALA A 254 -18.85 0.76 20.29
CA ALA A 254 -18.21 0.02 19.19
C ALA A 254 -16.69 0.25 19.17
N GLN A 255 -16.23 1.50 19.27
CA GLN A 255 -14.79 1.81 19.33
C GLN A 255 -14.11 1.17 20.56
N ALA A 256 -14.75 1.21 21.72
CA ALA A 256 -14.23 0.56 22.94
C ALA A 256 -14.20 -0.98 22.78
N SER A 257 -15.22 -1.54 22.12
CA SER A 257 -15.27 -2.97 21.78
C SER A 257 -14.17 -3.36 20.81
N GLU A 258 -13.94 -2.58 19.74
CA GLU A 258 -12.86 -2.81 18.76
C GLU A 258 -11.48 -2.81 19.44
N ALA A 259 -11.20 -1.84 20.30
CA ALA A 259 -9.95 -1.79 21.06
C ALA A 259 -9.76 -3.02 21.95
N SER A 260 -10.83 -3.46 22.64
CA SER A 260 -10.79 -4.67 23.47
C SER A 260 -10.60 -5.95 22.65
N MET A 261 -11.14 -6.00 21.43
CA MET A 261 -11.00 -7.13 20.52
C MET A 261 -9.57 -7.27 20.01
N ARG A 262 -8.89 -6.17 19.71
CA ARG A 262 -7.48 -6.18 19.30
C ARG A 262 -6.57 -6.79 20.37
N ILE A 263 -6.82 -6.47 21.64
CA ILE A 263 -6.08 -7.08 22.76
C ILE A 263 -6.30 -8.59 22.81
N LYS A 264 -7.56 -9.05 22.69
CA LYS A 264 -7.88 -10.48 22.66
C LYS A 264 -7.29 -11.22 21.46
N GLN A 265 -7.17 -10.56 20.31
CA GLN A 265 -6.54 -11.13 19.11
C GLN A 265 -5.05 -11.42 19.37
N GLU A 266 -4.35 -10.48 20.00
CA GLU A 266 -2.95 -10.68 20.37
C GLU A 266 -2.79 -11.81 21.39
N GLU A 267 -3.62 -11.84 22.44
CA GLU A 267 -3.62 -12.93 23.43
C GLU A 267 -3.87 -14.30 22.78
N HIS A 268 -4.86 -14.42 21.90
CA HIS A 268 -5.17 -15.70 21.24
C HIS A 268 -4.10 -16.13 20.23
N GLU A 269 -3.45 -15.19 19.54
CA GLU A 269 -2.32 -15.51 18.65
C GLU A 269 -1.12 -16.00 19.47
N GLU A 270 -0.79 -15.35 20.60
CA GLU A 270 0.28 -15.81 21.48
C GLU A 270 0.01 -17.21 22.06
N ASP A 271 -1.23 -17.46 22.49
CA ASP A 271 -1.65 -18.78 22.96
C ASP A 271 -1.59 -19.83 21.86
N TYR A 272 -1.94 -19.47 20.62
CA TYR A 272 -1.83 -20.34 19.45
C TYR A 272 -0.37 -20.68 19.12
N GLN A 273 0.53 -19.71 19.16
CA GLN A 273 1.96 -19.95 18.92
C GLN A 273 2.56 -20.88 20.00
N LYS A 274 2.19 -20.68 21.27
CA LYS A 274 2.60 -21.56 22.37
C LYS A 274 2.05 -22.98 22.18
N SER A 275 0.79 -23.12 21.77
CA SER A 275 0.18 -24.43 21.56
C SER A 275 0.76 -25.17 20.36
N ILE A 276 1.11 -24.47 19.27
CA ILE A 276 1.85 -25.07 18.14
C ILE A 276 3.13 -25.75 18.64
N VAL A 277 3.95 -25.05 19.43
CA VAL A 277 5.21 -25.59 19.94
C VAL A 277 4.96 -26.78 20.86
N ALA A 278 4.00 -26.66 21.79
CA ALA A 278 3.66 -27.72 22.74
C ALA A 278 3.14 -28.99 22.02
N VAL A 279 2.22 -28.83 21.07
CA VAL A 279 1.63 -29.93 20.30
C VAL A 279 2.67 -30.57 19.39
N THR A 280 3.50 -29.79 18.71
CA THR A 280 4.59 -30.32 17.86
C THR A 280 5.55 -31.17 18.68
N LYS A 281 5.89 -30.73 19.91
CA LYS A 281 6.71 -31.51 20.83
C LYS A 281 6.03 -32.81 21.24
N GLN A 282 4.76 -32.75 21.65
CA GLN A 282 3.99 -33.94 22.04
C GLN A 282 3.85 -34.95 20.89
N LEU A 283 3.59 -34.48 19.66
CA LEU A 283 3.51 -35.35 18.48
C LEU A 283 4.85 -36.01 18.16
N ARG A 284 5.96 -35.27 18.28
CA ARG A 284 7.29 -35.84 18.07
C ARG A 284 7.63 -36.90 19.12
N ASP A 285 7.28 -36.66 20.37
CA ASP A 285 7.59 -37.56 21.50
C ASP A 285 6.70 -38.82 21.50
N VAL A 286 5.42 -38.70 21.15
CA VAL A 286 4.45 -39.81 21.18
C VAL A 286 4.32 -40.50 19.83
N GLU A 287 3.93 -39.77 18.78
CA GLU A 287 3.62 -40.34 17.47
C GLU A 287 4.87 -40.49 16.59
N GLY A 288 5.93 -39.73 16.83
CA GLY A 288 7.13 -39.75 15.99
C GLY A 288 7.84 -41.12 15.96
N HIS A 289 7.89 -41.82 17.10
CA HIS A 289 8.47 -43.16 17.14
C HIS A 289 7.61 -44.17 16.36
N ASP A 290 6.29 -44.09 16.52
CA ASP A 290 5.33 -44.97 15.85
C ASP A 290 5.36 -44.75 14.33
N ILE A 291 5.31 -43.49 13.88
CA ILE A 291 5.41 -43.12 12.46
C ILE A 291 6.72 -43.64 11.86
N SER A 292 7.86 -43.45 12.54
CA SER A 292 9.15 -43.96 12.07
C SER A 292 9.15 -45.48 11.94
N LYS A 293 8.58 -46.19 12.91
CA LYS A 293 8.49 -47.65 12.89
C LYS A 293 7.60 -48.14 11.74
N THR A 294 6.43 -47.56 11.57
CA THR A 294 5.50 -47.92 10.48
C THR A 294 6.11 -47.64 9.11
N MET A 295 6.77 -46.49 8.91
CA MET A 295 7.46 -46.19 7.65
C MET A 295 8.59 -47.17 7.35
N LYS A 296 9.43 -47.51 8.34
CA LYS A 296 10.50 -48.52 8.18
C LYS A 296 9.92 -49.88 7.82
N GLU A 297 8.85 -50.30 8.48
CA GLU A 297 8.22 -51.59 8.22
C GLU A 297 7.63 -51.66 6.82
N GLN A 298 6.95 -50.61 6.35
CA GLN A 298 6.45 -50.50 4.98
C GLN A 298 7.59 -50.56 3.94
N ILE A 299 8.69 -49.83 4.18
CA ILE A 299 9.85 -49.83 3.28
C ILE A 299 10.54 -51.21 3.27
N ARG A 300 10.70 -51.85 4.44
CA ARG A 300 11.27 -53.21 4.54
C ARG A 300 10.39 -54.23 3.83
N GLN A 301 9.07 -54.14 3.99
CA GLN A 301 8.13 -55.02 3.32
C GLN A 301 8.21 -54.86 1.80
N TRP A 302 8.28 -53.62 1.31
CA TRP A 302 8.50 -53.36 -0.12
C TRP A 302 9.80 -53.98 -0.63
N PHE A 303 10.91 -53.90 0.12
CA PHE A 303 12.16 -54.56 -0.25
C PHE A 303 12.06 -56.08 -0.34
N ILE A 304 11.30 -56.71 0.57
CA ILE A 304 11.08 -58.16 0.59
C ILE A 304 10.23 -58.57 -0.62
N GLU A 305 9.12 -57.88 -0.87
CA GLU A 305 8.24 -58.14 -2.01
C GLU A 305 8.97 -57.95 -3.35
N CYS A 306 9.83 -56.92 -3.45
CA CYS A 306 10.68 -56.71 -4.61
C CYS A 306 11.71 -57.83 -4.79
N ARG A 307 12.36 -58.27 -3.71
CA ARG A 307 13.33 -59.40 -3.74
C ARG A 307 12.66 -60.70 -4.16
N ASP A 308 11.48 -60.99 -3.63
CA ASP A 308 10.75 -62.23 -3.95
C ASP A 308 10.26 -62.23 -5.41
N ALA A 309 10.09 -61.05 -6.02
CA ALA A 309 9.72 -60.88 -7.43
C ALA A 309 10.89 -60.83 -8.43
N THR A 310 12.07 -60.30 -8.05
CA THR A 310 13.21 -60.04 -8.96
C THR A 310 14.51 -60.78 -8.61
N GLY A 311 14.61 -61.40 -7.43
CA GLY A 311 15.77 -62.18 -7.00
C GLY A 311 17.00 -61.36 -6.57
N SER A 312 16.90 -60.03 -6.53
CA SER A 312 17.94 -59.08 -6.10
C SER A 312 17.30 -57.89 -5.36
N PHE A 313 18.06 -57.20 -4.51
CA PHE A 313 17.58 -55.97 -3.86
C PHE A 313 17.68 -54.76 -4.82
N PRO A 314 16.59 -54.00 -5.03
CA PRO A 314 16.61 -52.75 -5.80
C PRO A 314 17.56 -51.70 -5.20
N ASP A 315 17.94 -50.69 -5.99
CA ASP A 315 18.63 -49.49 -5.50
C ASP A 315 17.64 -48.50 -4.89
N TYR A 316 18.07 -47.77 -3.85
CA TYR A 316 17.24 -46.76 -3.18
C TYR A 316 17.11 -45.52 -4.08
N PRO A 317 15.92 -44.93 -4.26
CA PRO A 317 15.76 -43.69 -5.02
C PRO A 317 16.58 -42.53 -4.43
N ASP A 318 17.22 -41.74 -5.28
CA ASP A 318 18.04 -40.59 -4.88
C ASP A 318 17.20 -39.46 -4.27
N GLU A 319 17.85 -38.58 -3.49
CA GLU A 319 17.20 -37.43 -2.82
C GLU A 319 16.54 -36.44 -3.79
N GLU A 320 17.05 -36.34 -5.03
CA GLU A 320 16.54 -35.42 -6.06
C GLU A 320 15.23 -35.92 -6.71
N ASP A 321 14.93 -37.22 -6.62
CA ASP A 321 13.74 -37.84 -7.23
C ASP A 321 12.60 -38.08 -6.24
N GLY A 322 12.77 -37.74 -4.95
CA GLY A 322 11.72 -37.85 -3.93
C GLY A 322 11.81 -39.07 -3.00
N GLY A 323 12.91 -39.83 -3.03
CA GLY A 323 13.22 -40.85 -2.00
C GLY A 323 12.10 -41.90 -1.79
N SER A 324 11.74 -42.17 -0.53
CA SER A 324 10.65 -43.12 -0.20
C SER A 324 9.24 -42.64 -0.54
N ALA A 325 9.04 -41.37 -0.93
CA ALA A 325 7.73 -40.89 -1.35
C ALA A 325 7.26 -41.58 -2.64
N LEU A 326 8.20 -41.93 -3.54
CA LEU A 326 7.91 -42.75 -4.72
C LEU A 326 7.54 -44.19 -4.36
N ILE A 327 8.21 -44.77 -3.35
CA ILE A 327 7.95 -46.13 -2.85
C ILE A 327 6.54 -46.22 -2.23
N LEU A 328 6.04 -45.12 -1.64
CA LEU A 328 4.75 -45.05 -0.96
C LEU A 328 3.59 -44.51 -1.83
N ALA A 329 3.86 -43.86 -2.98
CA ALA A 329 2.83 -43.16 -3.77
C ALA A 329 2.14 -44.02 -4.85
N GLU A 330 2.81 -44.95 -5.54
CA GLU A 330 2.23 -45.89 -6.54
C GLU A 330 3.22 -47.09 -6.73
N LYS A 331 2.92 -48.34 -7.12
CA LYS A 331 1.75 -49.24 -7.34
C LYS A 331 2.33 -50.67 -7.59
N ASN A 332 1.46 -51.68 -7.56
CA ASN A 332 1.65 -53.14 -7.74
C ASN A 332 2.95 -53.70 -8.41
N PRO A 333 3.41 -54.91 -8.01
CA PRO A 333 4.64 -55.60 -8.49
C PRO A 333 4.83 -55.80 -10.02
N GLN A 334 3.87 -55.40 -10.84
CA GLN A 334 3.87 -55.59 -12.30
C GLN A 334 4.55 -54.45 -13.06
N GLN A 335 4.50 -53.20 -12.57
CA GLN A 335 5.12 -52.05 -13.27
C GLN A 335 6.64 -51.99 -13.06
N LEU A 336 7.14 -52.44 -11.91
CA LEU A 336 8.58 -52.62 -11.64
C LEU A 336 9.23 -53.65 -12.58
N LYS A 337 8.49 -54.66 -13.06
CA LYS A 337 8.98 -55.61 -14.06
C LYS A 337 9.12 -54.98 -15.45
N GLU A 338 8.23 -54.06 -15.80
CA GLU A 338 8.27 -53.33 -17.08
C GLU A 338 9.40 -52.31 -17.11
N GLU A 339 9.70 -51.68 -15.97
CA GLU A 339 10.79 -50.69 -15.85
C GLU A 339 12.18 -51.35 -15.81
N ILE A 340 12.30 -52.54 -15.21
CA ILE A 340 13.52 -53.36 -15.25
C ILE A 340 13.73 -53.93 -16.66
N ALA A 341 12.67 -54.37 -17.34
CA ALA A 341 12.74 -54.78 -18.75
C ALA A 341 13.15 -53.64 -19.68
N ALA A 342 12.70 -52.41 -19.43
CA ALA A 342 13.10 -51.23 -20.20
C ALA A 342 14.58 -50.84 -19.98
N LYS A 343 15.10 -51.01 -18.76
CA LYS A 343 16.53 -50.78 -18.46
C LYS A 343 17.44 -51.89 -19.01
N GLU A 344 16.99 -53.14 -19.01
CA GLU A 344 17.72 -54.25 -19.66
C GLU A 344 17.76 -54.11 -21.19
N GLU A 345 16.76 -53.49 -21.82
CA GLU A 345 16.79 -53.17 -23.25
C GLU A 345 17.70 -51.98 -23.60
N GLU A 346 17.78 -50.94 -22.76
CA GLU A 346 18.68 -49.78 -22.99
C GLU A 346 20.17 -50.12 -22.84
N ASP A 347 20.54 -51.02 -21.93
CA ASP A 347 21.95 -51.43 -21.73
C ASP A 347 22.47 -52.38 -22.82
N SER A 348 21.59 -52.91 -23.68
CA SER A 348 21.95 -53.83 -24.77
C SER A 348 22.35 -53.15 -26.08
N ASN A 349 22.19 -51.84 -26.22
CA ASN A 349 22.39 -51.15 -27.50
C ASN A 349 23.43 -50.03 -27.46
N ASN A 350 24.70 -50.43 -27.35
CA ASN A 350 25.82 -49.51 -27.52
C ASN A 350 26.93 -50.12 -28.40
N LYS A 351 26.93 -49.83 -29.70
CA LYS A 351 28.16 -49.68 -30.51
C LYS A 351 27.96 -48.78 -31.75
N PRO A 352 29.03 -48.09 -32.21
CA PRO A 352 28.93 -46.82 -32.93
C PRO A 352 29.16 -46.95 -34.44
N LYS A 353 28.51 -46.12 -35.28
CA LYS A 353 28.99 -45.84 -36.65
C LYS A 353 28.64 -44.42 -37.12
N GLY A 354 29.72 -43.65 -37.35
CA GLY A 354 30.03 -42.95 -38.60
C GLY A 354 29.01 -42.00 -39.22
N LYS A 355 29.29 -40.69 -39.11
CA LYS A 355 28.73 -39.62 -39.94
C LYS A 355 29.11 -39.79 -41.42
N GLU A 356 28.12 -39.81 -42.31
CA GLU A 356 28.19 -39.23 -43.66
C GLU A 356 26.80 -38.67 -44.03
N GLU A 357 26.68 -37.35 -44.16
CA GLU A 357 25.50 -36.69 -44.69
C GLU A 357 25.83 -36.02 -46.03
N LYS A 358 25.09 -36.40 -47.07
CA LYS A 358 24.90 -35.65 -48.31
C LYS A 358 23.40 -35.62 -48.64
N LYS A 359 22.89 -34.39 -48.87
CA LYS A 359 21.85 -33.91 -49.83
C LYS A 359 21.04 -35.00 -50.58
N GLU A 360 19.73 -34.90 -50.82
CA GLU A 360 18.98 -33.75 -51.34
C GLU A 360 17.45 -34.03 -51.38
N LYS A 361 16.65 -32.97 -51.21
CA LYS A 361 15.33 -32.63 -51.83
C LYS A 361 14.21 -33.67 -52.01
N GLY A 362 13.02 -33.29 -51.51
CA GLY A 362 11.72 -33.74 -52.01
C GLY A 362 10.55 -32.94 -51.44
N LYS A 363 10.06 -31.97 -52.23
CA LYS A 363 8.85 -31.14 -52.05
C LYS A 363 7.60 -31.93 -51.57
N LYS A 364 6.82 -31.33 -50.66
CA LYS A 364 5.35 -31.37 -50.71
C LYS A 364 4.73 -30.08 -50.13
N ASN A 365 3.76 -29.56 -50.89
CA ASN A 365 2.99 -28.33 -50.71
C ASN A 365 2.35 -28.22 -49.30
N LYS A 366 2.32 -27.06 -48.65
CA LYS A 366 1.50 -25.84 -48.90
C LYS A 366 0.00 -26.14 -48.86
N GLY A 367 -0.63 -25.83 -47.72
CA GLY A 367 -2.07 -25.94 -47.50
C GLY A 367 -2.43 -25.96 -46.01
N LYS A 368 -2.28 -24.83 -45.32
CA LYS A 368 -3.06 -24.39 -44.14
C LYS A 368 -2.59 -22.99 -43.72
N ASP A 369 -2.87 -22.01 -44.58
CA ASP A 369 -2.87 -20.57 -44.25
C ASP A 369 -4.33 -20.10 -44.38
N GLU A 370 -5.24 -20.69 -43.62
CA GLU A 370 -6.64 -20.24 -43.46
C GLU A 370 -7.15 -20.76 -42.10
N GLU A 371 -6.61 -20.23 -41.00
CA GLU A 371 -7.18 -20.38 -39.64
C GLU A 371 -6.59 -19.38 -38.60
N GLU A 372 -5.84 -18.35 -39.01
CA GLU A 372 -5.30 -17.29 -38.12
C GLU A 372 -5.85 -15.88 -38.40
N GLU A 373 -6.89 -15.75 -39.24
CA GLU A 373 -7.61 -14.49 -39.46
C GLU A 373 -9.05 -14.55 -38.90
N GLU A 374 -9.25 -14.87 -37.62
CA GLU A 374 -10.56 -14.59 -36.97
C GLU A 374 -10.56 -14.67 -35.42
N GLU A 375 -9.76 -13.87 -34.72
CA GLU A 375 -10.10 -13.49 -33.32
C GLU A 375 -9.82 -11.99 -33.05
N ALA A 376 -10.40 -11.13 -33.88
CA ALA A 376 -10.44 -9.69 -33.62
C ALA A 376 -11.46 -9.37 -32.53
N GLY A 377 -11.08 -9.49 -31.25
CA GLY A 377 -11.86 -8.96 -30.14
C GLY A 377 -11.11 -8.91 -28.81
N LEU A 378 -11.68 -8.20 -27.83
CA LEU A 378 -11.07 -7.97 -26.52
C LEU A 378 -11.21 -9.20 -25.63
N LYS A 379 -10.07 -9.68 -25.11
CA LYS A 379 -9.99 -10.75 -24.11
C LYS A 379 -9.43 -10.23 -22.79
N MET A 380 -9.89 -10.86 -21.71
CA MET A 380 -9.39 -10.68 -20.35
C MET A 380 -7.93 -11.16 -20.25
N LEU A 381 -7.11 -10.45 -19.48
CA LEU A 381 -5.74 -10.90 -19.19
C LEU A 381 -5.74 -12.09 -18.22
N PRO A 382 -4.77 -13.03 -18.34
CA PRO A 382 -4.63 -14.13 -17.39
C PRO A 382 -4.29 -13.60 -16.00
N SER A 383 -4.90 -14.20 -14.96
CA SER A 383 -4.70 -13.84 -13.57
C SER A 383 -3.72 -14.76 -12.86
N ALA A 384 -2.85 -14.18 -12.02
CA ALA A 384 -1.99 -14.93 -11.12
C ALA A 384 -2.68 -15.29 -9.78
N PHE A 385 -3.81 -14.68 -9.46
CA PHE A 385 -4.49 -14.81 -8.16
C PHE A 385 -5.73 -15.71 -8.19
N LEU A 386 -6.30 -15.99 -9.36
CA LEU A 386 -7.51 -16.82 -9.47
C LEU A 386 -7.32 -18.24 -8.92
N SER A 387 -6.15 -18.86 -9.13
CA SER A 387 -5.86 -20.18 -8.57
C SER A 387 -5.83 -20.17 -7.04
N ASP A 388 -5.25 -19.14 -6.44
CA ASP A 388 -5.16 -19.00 -4.99
C ASP A 388 -6.53 -18.74 -4.37
N LEU A 389 -7.36 -17.93 -5.05
CA LEU A 389 -8.75 -17.69 -4.67
C LEU A 389 -9.60 -18.95 -4.75
N GLU A 390 -9.41 -19.77 -5.78
CA GLU A 390 -10.11 -21.05 -5.91
C GLU A 390 -9.73 -22.02 -4.77
N VAL A 391 -8.44 -22.14 -4.44
CA VAL A 391 -7.97 -22.95 -3.31
C VAL A 391 -8.52 -22.44 -1.98
N GLY A 392 -8.50 -21.12 -1.76
CA GLY A 392 -9.04 -20.49 -0.56
C GLY A 392 -10.55 -20.70 -0.42
N ASN A 393 -11.30 -20.57 -1.52
CA ASN A 393 -12.74 -20.82 -1.55
C ASN A 393 -13.08 -22.30 -1.31
N LYS A 394 -12.34 -23.24 -1.93
CA LYS A 394 -12.49 -24.68 -1.65
C LYS A 394 -12.24 -25.00 -0.18
N THR A 395 -11.16 -24.44 0.39
CA THR A 395 -10.86 -24.60 1.82
C THR A 395 -12.00 -24.10 2.71
N PHE A 396 -12.69 -23.02 2.31
CA PHE A 396 -13.85 -22.54 3.05
C PHE A 396 -15.06 -23.48 2.91
N VAL A 397 -15.40 -23.87 1.68
CA VAL A 397 -16.57 -24.72 1.37
C VAL A 397 -16.43 -26.10 2.01
N ASP A 398 -15.28 -26.75 1.83
CA ASP A 398 -15.05 -28.13 2.27
C ASP A 398 -14.99 -28.23 3.79
N PHE A 399 -14.49 -27.18 4.45
CA PHE A 399 -14.10 -27.25 5.86
C PHE A 399 -14.85 -26.29 6.78
N TRP A 400 -14.94 -25.01 6.43
CA TRP A 400 -15.45 -23.98 7.35
C TRP A 400 -16.95 -23.74 7.23
N GLN A 401 -17.56 -24.01 6.06
CA GLN A 401 -18.98 -23.77 5.82
C GLN A 401 -19.88 -24.68 6.67
N THR A 402 -19.49 -25.94 6.86
CA THR A 402 -20.29 -26.98 7.54
C THR A 402 -19.88 -27.21 9.00
N ARG A 403 -18.81 -26.56 9.47
CA ARG A 403 -18.27 -26.77 10.82
C ARG A 403 -19.17 -26.17 11.89
N ASN A 404 -19.62 -27.00 12.82
CA ASN A 404 -20.44 -26.57 13.93
C ASN A 404 -19.58 -26.03 15.10
N GLU A 405 -19.53 -24.71 15.26
CA GLU A 405 -18.77 -24.03 16.32
C GLU A 405 -19.58 -23.71 17.58
N SER A 406 -20.73 -24.36 17.80
CA SER A 406 -21.64 -24.06 18.92
C SER A 406 -20.99 -24.11 20.31
N LYS A 407 -19.82 -24.75 20.45
CA LYS A 407 -19.08 -24.88 21.72
C LYS A 407 -17.88 -23.93 21.84
N ASN A 408 -17.44 -23.26 20.77
CA ASN A 408 -16.25 -22.38 20.77
C ASN A 408 -16.63 -20.89 20.83
N PHE A 409 -17.40 -20.50 21.86
CA PHE A 409 -17.80 -19.10 22.07
C PHE A 409 -16.62 -18.14 22.32
N SER A 410 -15.49 -18.66 22.80
CA SER A 410 -14.30 -17.86 22.99
C SER A 410 -13.48 -17.69 21.71
N GLN A 411 -13.78 -18.40 20.62
CA GLN A 411 -12.96 -18.40 19.40
C GLN A 411 -11.47 -18.68 19.66
N ARG A 412 -11.18 -19.66 20.53
CA ARG A 412 -9.80 -20.13 20.75
C ARG A 412 -9.39 -21.05 19.61
N HIS A 413 -8.08 -21.20 19.43
CA HIS A 413 -7.52 -22.09 18.42
C HIS A 413 -7.94 -23.56 18.66
N ASP A 414 -8.03 -24.32 17.57
CA ASP A 414 -8.32 -25.75 17.63
C ASP A 414 -7.02 -26.55 17.58
N VAL A 415 -6.82 -27.40 18.58
CA VAL A 415 -5.62 -28.22 18.76
C VAL A 415 -5.57 -29.36 17.73
N GLU A 416 -6.70 -29.93 17.31
CA GLU A 416 -6.70 -31.02 16.35
C GLU A 416 -6.23 -30.56 14.96
N LEU A 417 -6.62 -29.35 14.57
CA LEU A 417 -6.10 -28.70 13.35
C LEU A 417 -4.59 -28.52 13.37
N ILE A 418 -4.04 -28.10 14.53
CA ILE A 418 -2.59 -27.99 14.71
C ILE A 418 -1.96 -29.37 14.56
N LYS A 419 -2.57 -30.42 15.12
CA LYS A 419 -2.03 -31.77 15.05
C LYS A 419 -1.98 -32.30 13.62
N GLU A 420 -3.06 -32.15 12.85
CA GLU A 420 -3.13 -32.58 11.46
C GLU A 420 -2.11 -31.88 10.56
N GLU A 421 -1.96 -30.55 10.72
CA GLU A 421 -0.99 -29.77 9.95
C GLU A 421 0.44 -30.17 10.32
N LYS A 422 0.74 -30.31 11.62
CA LYS A 422 2.08 -30.66 12.11
C LYS A 422 2.43 -32.12 11.89
N ARG A 423 1.48 -33.05 11.86
CA ARG A 423 1.72 -34.45 11.45
C ARG A 423 2.38 -34.54 10.09
N LYS A 424 1.84 -33.83 9.09
CA LYS A 424 2.42 -33.84 7.72
C LYS A 424 3.87 -33.35 7.71
N VAL A 425 4.17 -32.32 8.50
CA VAL A 425 5.54 -31.77 8.61
C VAL A 425 6.47 -32.74 9.33
N ILE A 426 6.02 -33.33 10.44
CA ILE A 426 6.79 -34.30 11.23
C ILE A 426 7.01 -35.58 10.41
N GLU A 427 6.00 -36.09 9.71
CA GLU A 427 6.10 -37.23 8.80
C GLU A 427 7.15 -36.98 7.71
N ALA A 428 7.19 -35.78 7.12
CA ALA A 428 8.21 -35.41 6.14
C ALA A 428 9.62 -35.33 6.75
N GLU A 429 9.77 -34.78 7.95
CA GLU A 429 11.07 -34.72 8.67
C GLU A 429 11.57 -36.12 9.06
N ILE A 430 10.69 -36.96 9.61
CA ILE A 430 10.98 -38.35 9.96
C ILE A 430 11.32 -39.15 8.70
N ARG A 431 10.63 -38.90 7.57
CA ARG A 431 10.90 -39.59 6.31
C ARG A 431 12.35 -39.41 5.85
N VAL A 432 12.90 -38.20 5.93
CA VAL A 432 14.32 -37.96 5.58
C VAL A 432 15.25 -38.78 6.48
N GLN A 433 14.95 -38.87 7.78
CA GLN A 433 15.75 -39.64 8.73
C GLN A 433 15.62 -41.15 8.50
N VAL A 434 14.41 -41.62 8.18
CA VAL A 434 14.13 -43.02 7.84
C VAL A 434 14.82 -43.40 6.54
N ASP A 435 14.77 -42.56 5.51
CA ASP A 435 15.40 -42.81 4.21
C ASP A 435 16.91 -43.02 4.36
N GLU A 436 17.59 -42.17 5.13
CA GLU A 436 19.02 -42.33 5.39
C GLU A 436 19.33 -43.62 6.16
N GLN A 437 18.50 -43.99 7.14
CA GLN A 437 18.66 -45.25 7.87
C GLN A 437 18.39 -46.46 6.99
N MET A 438 17.39 -46.41 6.11
CA MET A 438 17.07 -47.50 5.19
C MET A 438 18.16 -47.68 4.11
N ARG A 439 18.80 -46.61 3.63
CA ARG A 439 19.99 -46.70 2.76
C ARG A 439 21.13 -47.47 3.42
N GLN A 440 21.37 -47.21 4.71
CA GLN A 440 22.39 -47.92 5.49
C GLN A 440 22.03 -49.39 5.68
N GLU A 441 20.78 -49.70 6.07
CA GLU A 441 20.30 -51.09 6.20
C GLU A 441 20.41 -51.87 4.87
N LEU A 442 20.11 -51.24 3.73
CA LEU A 442 20.28 -51.87 2.41
C LEU A 442 21.73 -52.14 2.06
N ALA A 443 22.64 -51.22 2.39
CA ALA A 443 24.06 -51.44 2.18
C ALA A 443 24.55 -52.64 3.01
N GLU A 444 24.07 -52.79 4.24
CA GLU A 444 24.35 -53.94 5.10
C GLU A 444 23.74 -55.23 4.54
N TRP A 445 22.50 -55.20 4.06
CA TRP A 445 21.84 -56.37 3.46
C TRP A 445 22.50 -56.83 2.16
N LYS A 446 22.91 -55.90 1.29
CA LYS A 446 23.70 -56.22 0.09
C LYS A 446 25.04 -56.87 0.46
N LEU A 447 25.73 -56.32 1.47
CA LEU A 447 27.00 -56.85 1.95
C LEU A 447 26.87 -58.23 2.65
N ALA A 448 25.71 -58.52 3.26
CA ALA A 448 25.40 -59.81 3.86
C ALA A 448 25.07 -60.88 2.80
N VAL A 449 24.28 -60.53 1.77
CA VAL A 449 23.95 -61.44 0.67
C VAL A 449 25.16 -61.75 -0.21
N ASP A 450 26.06 -60.78 -0.40
CA ASP A 450 27.33 -60.97 -1.10
C ASP A 450 28.34 -61.86 -0.34
N LYS A 451 28.13 -62.07 0.97
CA LYS A 451 28.91 -63.06 1.76
C LYS A 451 28.40 -64.50 1.60
N GLU A 452 27.14 -64.70 1.22
CA GLU A 452 26.55 -66.03 0.99
C GLU A 452 26.71 -66.52 -0.46
N ARG A 453 26.71 -65.61 -1.45
CA ARG A 453 27.09 -65.94 -2.83
C ARG A 453 28.60 -65.78 -3.02
N GLY A 454 29.33 -66.87 -2.81
CA GLY A 454 30.77 -66.92 -3.10
C GLY A 454 31.10 -66.46 -4.52
N GLY A 455 31.70 -65.28 -4.65
CA GLY A 455 32.12 -64.73 -5.93
C GLY A 455 32.90 -63.44 -5.78
N LYS A 456 34.23 -63.52 -5.80
CA LYS A 456 35.11 -62.35 -5.92
C LYS A 456 34.81 -61.59 -7.21
N THR A 457 34.48 -60.31 -7.09
CA THR A 457 34.61 -59.36 -8.22
C THR A 457 35.28 -58.08 -7.76
N LYS A 458 36.48 -57.85 -8.32
CA LYS A 458 37.22 -56.59 -8.29
C LYS A 458 36.42 -55.54 -9.08
N GLY A 459 36.16 -54.39 -8.49
CA GLY A 459 35.58 -53.23 -9.16
C GLY A 459 36.16 -51.92 -8.64
N ASN A 460 37.06 -51.32 -9.42
CA ASN A 460 37.76 -50.05 -9.22
C ASN A 460 37.04 -48.96 -8.42
N ALA A 461 37.68 -48.52 -7.33
CA ALA A 461 37.52 -47.18 -6.78
C ALA A 461 38.09 -46.14 -7.77
N LYS A 462 37.26 -45.70 -8.72
CA LYS A 462 37.56 -44.53 -9.56
C LYS A 462 37.09 -43.30 -8.81
N LYS A 463 38.03 -42.65 -8.10
CA LYS A 463 37.90 -41.29 -7.57
C LYS A 463 37.58 -40.35 -8.74
N LYS A 464 36.31 -40.07 -9.00
CA LYS A 464 35.89 -39.02 -9.93
C LYS A 464 35.95 -37.70 -9.18
N LYS A 465 37.15 -37.11 -9.23
CA LYS A 465 37.38 -35.70 -8.90
C LYS A 465 36.60 -34.86 -9.92
N GLY A 466 35.67 -34.06 -9.41
CA GLY A 466 35.18 -32.86 -10.08
C GLY A 466 33.77 -32.95 -10.65
N SER A 467 32.87 -32.15 -10.07
CA SER A 467 32.27 -31.11 -10.89
C SER A 467 31.94 -29.85 -10.08
N LYS A 468 32.41 -28.74 -10.65
CA LYS A 468 31.89 -27.37 -10.58
C LYS A 468 31.73 -26.73 -9.20
N SER A 469 32.79 -26.02 -8.84
CA SER A 469 32.68 -24.65 -8.34
C SER A 469 31.47 -23.97 -8.98
N GLY A 470 30.43 -23.75 -8.19
CA GLY A 470 29.35 -22.86 -8.56
C GLY A 470 29.98 -21.56 -9.02
N LYS A 471 29.80 -21.24 -10.30
CA LYS A 471 30.14 -19.95 -10.88
C LYS A 471 29.37 -18.95 -10.03
N LYS A 472 30.01 -18.40 -9.00
CA LYS A 472 29.48 -17.31 -8.18
C LYS A 472 29.01 -16.31 -9.21
N LYS A 473 27.68 -16.20 -9.38
CA LYS A 473 27.06 -15.07 -10.08
C LYS A 473 27.86 -13.89 -9.57
N LYS A 474 28.43 -13.11 -10.49
CA LYS A 474 29.17 -11.89 -10.20
C LYS A 474 28.18 -10.95 -9.49
N LYS A 475 27.91 -11.22 -8.20
CA LYS A 475 27.19 -10.34 -7.30
C LYS A 475 28.03 -9.07 -7.38
N GLU A 476 27.35 -7.97 -7.70
CA GLU A 476 27.98 -6.66 -7.68
C GLU A 476 28.86 -6.57 -6.43
N LYS A 477 30.09 -6.10 -6.64
CA LYS A 477 31.06 -5.95 -5.56
C LYS A 477 30.42 -4.97 -4.58
N ASP A 478 29.83 -5.50 -3.49
CA ASP A 478 29.18 -4.70 -2.47
C ASP A 478 30.24 -3.74 -1.93
N LEU A 479 30.04 -2.45 -2.19
CA LEU A 479 30.97 -1.39 -1.81
C LEU A 479 31.04 -1.21 -0.27
N THR A 480 30.21 -1.93 0.48
CA THR A 480 30.03 -1.85 1.94
C THR A 480 29.95 -3.22 2.62
N ALA A 481 30.57 -4.25 2.05
CA ALA A 481 30.48 -5.63 2.57
C ALA A 481 30.95 -5.77 4.03
N ASP A 482 31.88 -4.92 4.47
CA ASP A 482 32.51 -4.99 5.80
C ASP A 482 31.80 -4.14 6.87
N ARG A 483 30.64 -3.53 6.56
CA ARG A 483 29.91 -2.61 7.48
C ARG A 483 28.59 -3.19 7.96
N THR A 484 28.27 -2.99 9.24
CA THR A 484 27.00 -3.38 9.87
C THR A 484 25.85 -2.47 9.42
N LEU A 485 24.61 -2.99 9.47
CA LEU A 485 23.41 -2.23 9.10
C LEU A 485 23.24 -0.96 9.95
N GLU A 486 23.52 -1.06 11.25
CA GLU A 486 23.40 0.06 12.20
C GLU A 486 24.32 1.23 11.83
N SER A 487 25.57 0.93 11.46
CA SER A 487 26.53 1.94 11.00
C SER A 487 26.08 2.61 9.71
N LEU A 488 25.50 1.86 8.76
CA LEU A 488 24.95 2.41 7.53
C LEU A 488 23.72 3.29 7.81
N CYS A 489 22.83 2.87 8.71
CA CYS A 489 21.67 3.65 9.12
C CYS A 489 22.09 4.95 9.81
N GLN A 490 23.08 4.89 10.71
CA GLN A 490 23.61 6.08 11.37
C GLN A 490 24.17 7.08 10.37
N GLU A 491 25.02 6.64 9.42
CA GLU A 491 25.56 7.52 8.38
C GLU A 491 24.44 8.14 7.52
N LEU A 492 23.41 7.37 7.15
CA LEU A 492 22.29 7.89 6.36
C LEU A 492 21.40 8.87 7.14
N VAL A 493 21.27 8.69 8.46
CA VAL A 493 20.53 9.60 9.34
C VAL A 493 21.30 10.90 9.56
N GLU A 494 22.61 10.82 9.84
CA GLU A 494 23.52 11.97 9.96
C GLU A 494 23.52 12.81 8.67
N GLN A 495 23.52 12.15 7.52
CA GLN A 495 23.43 12.83 6.23
C GLN A 495 22.00 13.24 5.86
N GLY A 496 21.00 13.05 6.72
CA GLY A 496 19.60 13.43 6.48
C GLY A 496 18.96 12.74 5.27
N LEU A 497 19.50 11.59 4.84
CA LEU A 497 18.98 10.77 3.75
C LEU A 497 17.91 9.81 4.25
N LEU A 498 17.95 9.38 5.51
CA LEU A 498 16.88 8.62 6.17
C LEU A 498 16.13 9.54 7.13
N LYS A 499 14.82 9.72 6.90
CA LYS A 499 13.98 10.66 7.66
C LYS A 499 12.83 9.95 8.35
N LYS A 500 12.43 10.47 9.52
CA LYS A 500 11.21 10.04 10.20
C LYS A 500 9.98 10.53 9.42
N ALA A 501 9.12 9.61 9.01
CA ALA A 501 7.84 9.95 8.39
C ALA A 501 6.91 10.65 9.41
N LYS A 502 6.16 11.65 8.95
CA LYS A 502 5.15 12.32 9.77
C LYS A 502 3.95 11.39 9.98
N ASN A 503 3.33 11.49 11.15
CA ASN A 503 2.12 10.74 11.48
C ASN A 503 0.90 11.39 10.78
N VAL A 504 0.58 10.92 9.58
CA VAL A 504 -0.53 11.39 8.74
C VAL A 504 -1.21 10.16 8.16
N ARG A 505 -2.54 10.08 8.25
CA ARG A 505 -3.30 8.99 7.63
C ARG A 505 -3.76 9.38 6.25
N LEU A 506 -3.99 8.40 5.38
CA LEU A 506 -4.50 8.67 4.04
C LEU A 506 -5.92 9.26 4.08
N GLN A 507 -6.72 8.90 5.09
CA GLN A 507 -8.05 9.45 5.32
C GLN A 507 -8.04 10.96 5.63
N ASP A 508 -6.91 11.50 6.12
CA ASP A 508 -6.76 12.93 6.38
C ASP A 508 -6.58 13.74 5.07
N TYR A 509 -6.34 13.06 3.93
CA TYR A 509 -6.37 13.66 2.59
C TYR A 509 -7.81 13.80 2.11
N LEU A 510 -8.42 14.93 2.43
CA LEU A 510 -9.84 15.21 2.19
C LEU A 510 -10.14 15.49 0.70
N GLY A 511 -11.17 14.82 0.18
CA GLY A 511 -11.66 14.99 -1.17
C GLY A 511 -13.08 14.45 -1.32
N ASP A 512 -13.87 15.05 -2.21
CA ASP A 512 -15.18 14.55 -2.59
C ASP A 512 -15.11 13.78 -3.91
N TYR A 513 -16.10 12.92 -4.15
CA TYR A 513 -16.21 12.13 -5.38
C TYR A 513 -16.73 12.96 -6.55
N SER A 514 -16.23 12.69 -7.77
CA SER A 514 -16.68 13.38 -8.98
C SER A 514 -17.98 12.78 -9.53
N TYR A 515 -19.12 13.33 -9.13
CA TYR A 515 -20.45 12.89 -9.58
C TYR A 515 -20.79 13.20 -11.05
N LEU A 516 -20.00 14.05 -11.71
CA LEU A 516 -20.20 14.42 -13.11
C LEU A 516 -19.25 13.66 -14.05
N GLY A 517 -18.41 12.78 -13.52
CA GLY A 517 -17.35 12.11 -14.27
C GLY A 517 -17.85 11.36 -15.49
N THR A 518 -18.84 10.48 -15.32
CA THR A 518 -19.42 9.70 -16.44
C THR A 518 -20.11 10.60 -17.45
N THR A 519 -20.89 11.59 -16.99
CA THR A 519 -21.62 12.51 -17.89
C THR A 519 -20.69 13.37 -18.74
N LEU A 520 -19.52 13.76 -18.21
CA LEU A 520 -18.54 14.54 -18.96
C LEU A 520 -17.89 13.69 -20.04
N ARG A 521 -17.55 12.42 -19.73
CA ARG A 521 -17.00 11.47 -20.72
C ARG A 521 -17.96 11.15 -21.85
N GLN A 522 -19.26 11.02 -21.55
CA GLN A 522 -20.30 10.83 -22.58
C GLN A 522 -20.40 12.02 -23.55
N ASN A 523 -19.97 13.21 -23.12
CA ASN A 523 -19.90 14.43 -23.95
C ASN A 523 -18.50 14.67 -24.56
N ASP A 524 -17.63 13.65 -24.60
CA ASP A 524 -16.24 13.72 -25.09
C ASP A 524 -15.35 14.74 -24.35
N ILE A 525 -15.74 15.14 -23.14
CA ILE A 525 -14.94 16.02 -22.27
C ILE A 525 -14.28 15.14 -21.21
N GLU A 526 -12.94 15.09 -21.21
CA GLU A 526 -12.22 14.37 -20.17
C GLU A 526 -12.28 15.16 -18.85
N PRO A 527 -12.95 14.63 -17.80
CA PRO A 527 -13.01 15.29 -16.52
C PRO A 527 -11.64 15.30 -15.83
N MET A 528 -11.36 16.39 -15.11
CA MET A 528 -10.22 16.41 -14.19
C MET A 528 -10.50 15.47 -13.02
N PRO A 529 -9.50 14.69 -12.57
CA PRO A 529 -9.69 13.76 -11.46
C PRO A 529 -10.02 14.50 -10.17
N SER A 530 -10.83 13.91 -9.32
CA SER A 530 -11.08 14.44 -7.98
C SER A 530 -9.96 14.08 -7.00
N LEU A 531 -9.94 14.73 -5.84
CA LEU A 531 -8.99 14.38 -4.79
C LEU A 531 -9.27 12.99 -4.20
N SER A 532 -10.52 12.50 -4.23
CA SER A 532 -10.82 11.12 -3.84
C SER A 532 -10.26 10.10 -4.84
N ASP A 533 -10.26 10.42 -6.13
CA ASP A 533 -9.71 9.53 -7.16
C ASP A 533 -8.19 9.38 -7.01
N VAL A 534 -7.50 10.50 -6.71
CA VAL A 534 -6.05 10.48 -6.39
C VAL A 534 -5.79 9.58 -5.19
N ARG A 535 -6.62 9.66 -4.15
CA ARG A 535 -6.52 8.82 -2.96
C ARG A 535 -6.68 7.34 -3.30
N GLN A 536 -7.70 6.98 -4.10
CA GLN A 536 -7.94 5.60 -4.52
C GLN A 536 -6.79 5.04 -5.37
N VAL A 537 -6.30 5.81 -6.34
CA VAL A 537 -5.17 5.42 -7.20
C VAL A 537 -3.90 5.21 -6.39
N LEU A 538 -3.65 6.04 -5.37
CA LEU A 538 -2.51 5.87 -4.46
C LEU A 538 -2.64 4.65 -3.57
N SER A 539 -3.84 4.35 -3.07
CA SER A 539 -4.08 3.10 -2.34
C SER A 539 -3.68 1.90 -3.21
N LEU A 540 -4.19 1.84 -4.45
CA LEU A 540 -3.93 0.74 -5.40
C LEU A 540 -2.44 0.61 -5.77
N TYR A 541 -1.80 1.70 -6.17
CA TYR A 541 -0.45 1.62 -6.76
C TYR A 541 0.69 1.65 -5.75
N ALA A 542 0.48 2.27 -4.59
CA ALA A 542 1.53 2.42 -3.59
C ALA A 542 1.26 1.57 -2.35
N ILE A 543 0.08 1.69 -1.74
CA ILE A 543 -0.16 1.15 -0.39
C ILE A 543 -0.37 -0.37 -0.42
N LEU A 544 -1.26 -0.88 -1.27
CA LEU A 544 -1.56 -2.32 -1.31
C LEU A 544 -0.32 -3.17 -1.67
N PRO A 545 0.49 -2.83 -2.70
CA PRO A 545 1.69 -3.61 -3.02
C PRO A 545 2.77 -3.48 -1.94
N LEU A 546 2.93 -2.31 -1.31
CA LEU A 546 3.92 -2.18 -0.23
C LEU A 546 3.51 -2.90 1.05
N GLY A 547 2.20 -3.08 1.29
CA GLY A 547 1.67 -3.68 2.52
C GLY A 547 1.76 -5.20 2.55
N SER A 548 1.59 -5.88 1.41
CA SER A 548 1.62 -7.36 1.34
C SER A 548 2.70 -7.87 0.39
N GLN A 549 3.55 -8.78 0.89
CA GLN A 549 4.62 -9.39 0.09
C GLN A 549 4.07 -10.24 -1.05
N GLU A 550 3.06 -11.07 -0.78
CA GLU A 550 2.49 -11.99 -1.77
C GLU A 550 1.88 -11.22 -2.95
N VAL A 551 1.20 -10.11 -2.64
CA VAL A 551 0.62 -9.24 -3.66
C VAL A 551 1.70 -8.50 -4.43
N HIS A 552 2.75 -8.00 -3.78
CA HIS A 552 3.87 -7.33 -4.46
C HIS A 552 4.58 -8.22 -5.49
N GLU A 553 4.75 -9.50 -5.18
CA GLU A 553 5.47 -10.46 -6.03
C GLU A 553 4.66 -10.89 -7.25
N LYS A 554 3.35 -11.07 -7.10
CA LYS A 554 2.45 -11.58 -8.14
C LYS A 554 1.77 -10.49 -8.95
N ALA A 555 1.48 -9.33 -8.36
CA ALA A 555 0.79 -8.23 -9.03
C ALA A 555 1.74 -7.47 -10.00
N PRO A 556 1.20 -6.66 -10.92
CA PRO A 556 2.00 -5.82 -11.80
C PRO A 556 2.98 -4.94 -11.02
N LEU A 557 4.28 -5.18 -11.18
CA LEU A 557 5.32 -4.53 -10.37
C LEU A 557 5.47 -3.04 -10.68
N ILE A 558 5.07 -2.19 -9.73
CA ILE A 558 5.21 -0.74 -9.80
C ILE A 558 6.45 -0.30 -9.02
N LYS A 559 7.50 0.12 -9.72
CA LYS A 559 8.77 0.53 -9.11
C LYS A 559 8.86 2.03 -8.82
N ALA A 560 8.18 2.86 -9.62
CA ALA A 560 8.30 4.30 -9.54
C ALA A 560 7.00 5.05 -9.90
N ILE A 561 6.58 5.95 -9.02
CA ILE A 561 5.39 6.79 -9.17
C ILE A 561 5.79 8.27 -9.17
N LEU A 562 5.22 9.08 -10.06
CA LEU A 562 5.37 10.53 -10.06
C LEU A 562 4.05 11.20 -9.72
N LEU A 563 4.05 12.03 -8.68
CA LEU A 563 2.95 12.91 -8.32
C LEU A 563 3.19 14.30 -8.93
N ALA A 564 2.41 14.64 -9.95
CA ALA A 564 2.49 15.91 -10.66
C ALA A 564 1.27 16.78 -10.36
N GLY A 565 1.47 18.03 -9.97
CA GLY A 565 0.38 18.95 -9.65
C GLY A 565 0.90 20.30 -9.18
N PRO A 566 0.05 21.31 -9.01
CA PRO A 566 0.49 22.63 -8.54
C PRO A 566 1.04 22.58 -7.10
N ALA A 567 1.67 23.67 -6.67
CA ALA A 567 2.16 23.79 -5.29
C ALA A 567 0.98 23.82 -4.30
N GLY A 568 1.15 23.22 -3.12
CA GLY A 568 0.13 23.28 -2.06
C GLY A 568 -1.05 22.30 -2.18
N VAL A 569 -1.05 21.35 -3.13
CA VAL A 569 -2.10 20.30 -3.24
C VAL A 569 -1.90 19.10 -2.32
N GLY A 570 -0.91 19.12 -1.41
CA GLY A 570 -0.70 18.02 -0.47
C GLY A 570 0.15 16.85 -0.97
N LYS A 571 0.90 16.99 -2.08
CA LYS A 571 1.86 15.98 -2.59
C LYS A 571 2.77 15.38 -1.51
N LYS A 572 3.36 16.24 -0.66
CA LYS A 572 4.22 15.83 0.46
C LYS A 572 3.45 15.11 1.58
N MET A 573 2.19 15.51 1.80
CA MET A 573 1.30 14.86 2.77
C MET A 573 0.99 13.43 2.34
N LEU A 574 0.75 13.20 1.05
CA LEU A 574 0.48 11.88 0.49
C LEU A 574 1.65 10.91 0.66
N ILE A 575 2.90 11.37 0.51
CA ILE A 575 4.08 10.52 0.74
C ILE A 575 4.17 10.07 2.20
N HIS A 576 3.98 11.00 3.13
CA HIS A 576 3.96 10.66 4.55
C HIS A 576 2.79 9.73 4.88
N ALA A 577 1.63 9.89 4.24
CA ALA A 577 0.51 8.97 4.38
C ALA A 577 0.87 7.56 3.88
N ILE A 578 1.48 7.41 2.70
CA ILE A 578 1.93 6.10 2.21
C ILE A 578 2.87 5.44 3.21
N CYS A 579 3.85 6.18 3.75
CA CYS A 579 4.79 5.64 4.74
C CYS A 579 4.09 5.25 6.05
N HIS A 580 3.09 6.02 6.49
CA HIS A 580 2.37 5.73 7.72
C HIS A 580 1.49 4.48 7.60
N GLU A 581 0.72 4.37 6.51
CA GLU A 581 -0.24 3.27 6.27
C GLU A 581 0.47 1.93 6.00
N THR A 582 1.68 1.97 5.41
CA THR A 582 2.48 0.77 5.10
C THR A 582 3.54 0.46 6.16
N GLY A 583 3.75 1.36 7.12
CA GLY A 583 4.89 1.28 8.04
C GLY A 583 6.26 1.50 7.37
N ALA A 584 6.31 1.98 6.11
CA ALA A 584 7.55 2.07 5.35
C ALA A 584 8.53 3.14 5.85
N ASN A 585 9.83 2.84 5.70
CA ASN A 585 10.92 3.78 5.97
C ASN A 585 11.06 4.82 4.86
N LEU A 586 11.30 6.09 5.21
CA LEU A 586 11.36 7.20 4.25
C LEU A 586 12.81 7.63 3.96
N PHE A 587 13.26 7.42 2.74
CA PHE A 587 14.54 7.92 2.25
C PHE A 587 14.36 9.17 1.39
N ASP A 588 15.11 10.24 1.64
CA ASP A 588 15.01 11.50 0.90
C ASP A 588 16.22 11.72 -0.02
N LEU A 589 16.02 11.47 -1.32
CA LEU A 589 17.01 11.70 -2.39
C LEU A 589 16.76 12.99 -3.17
N SER A 590 16.11 13.99 -2.57
CA SER A 590 15.81 15.24 -3.24
C SER A 590 17.08 15.97 -3.72
N PRO A 591 17.03 16.71 -4.84
CA PRO A 591 18.20 17.42 -5.38
C PRO A 591 18.80 18.41 -4.38
N LEU A 592 17.95 19.12 -3.62
CA LEU A 592 18.39 20.03 -2.56
C LEU A 592 19.08 19.29 -1.41
N ASN A 593 18.61 18.09 -1.06
CA ASN A 593 19.18 17.30 0.03
C ASN A 593 20.51 16.63 -0.38
N THR A 594 20.66 16.30 -1.65
CA THR A 594 21.82 15.57 -2.20
C THR A 594 22.91 16.49 -2.78
N ALA A 595 22.64 17.79 -2.87
CA ALA A 595 23.61 18.81 -3.26
C ALA A 595 24.78 18.83 -2.25
N GLY A 596 26.02 18.87 -2.75
CA GLY A 596 27.24 18.90 -1.94
C GLY A 596 27.63 17.59 -1.23
N LYS A 597 26.68 16.67 -0.96
CA LYS A 597 26.96 15.40 -0.26
C LYS A 597 27.71 14.40 -1.14
N TYR A 598 28.67 13.67 -0.57
CA TYR A 598 29.47 12.62 -1.23
C TYR A 598 30.10 13.03 -2.58
N PRO A 599 30.97 14.06 -2.66
CA PRO A 599 31.45 14.60 -3.93
C PRO A 599 32.11 13.56 -4.85
N GLY A 600 31.98 13.77 -6.16
CA GLY A 600 32.52 12.88 -7.20
C GLY A 600 31.60 11.73 -7.60
N LYS A 601 31.97 11.03 -8.68
CA LYS A 601 31.19 9.92 -9.25
C LYS A 601 31.19 8.67 -8.36
N SER A 602 32.32 8.38 -7.71
CA SER A 602 32.45 7.25 -6.80
C SER A 602 31.65 7.45 -5.51
N GLY A 603 31.67 8.67 -4.95
CA GLY A 603 30.89 9.00 -3.75
C GLY A 603 29.39 8.90 -3.99
N LEU A 604 28.89 9.41 -5.11
CA LEU A 604 27.47 9.28 -5.47
C LEU A 604 27.04 7.83 -5.67
N ALA A 605 27.87 7.02 -6.34
CA ALA A 605 27.59 5.61 -6.53
C ALA A 605 27.54 4.87 -5.18
N MET A 606 28.43 5.20 -4.25
CA MET A 606 28.43 4.67 -2.88
C MET A 606 27.18 5.10 -2.10
N MET A 607 26.80 6.39 -2.16
CA MET A 607 25.59 6.90 -1.51
C MET A 607 24.33 6.18 -2.02
N LEU A 608 24.16 6.07 -3.34
CA LEU A 608 23.03 5.33 -3.92
C LEU A 608 23.06 3.86 -3.52
N HIS A 609 24.24 3.21 -3.60
CA HIS A 609 24.39 1.81 -3.18
C HIS A 609 23.99 1.61 -1.71
N MET A 610 24.41 2.50 -0.82
CA MET A 610 24.04 2.47 0.60
C MET A 610 22.53 2.64 0.79
N VAL A 611 21.92 3.65 0.18
CA VAL A 611 20.48 3.93 0.30
C VAL A 611 19.67 2.73 -0.19
N PHE A 612 19.98 2.18 -1.37
CA PHE A 612 19.27 1.01 -1.89
C PHE A 612 19.56 -0.27 -1.08
N LYS A 613 20.76 -0.44 -0.53
CA LYS A 613 21.08 -1.57 0.36
C LYS A 613 20.27 -1.51 1.65
N VAL A 614 20.24 -0.35 2.31
CA VAL A 614 19.49 -0.16 3.56
C VAL A 614 17.99 -0.23 3.31
N ALA A 615 17.47 0.36 2.23
CA ALA A 615 16.06 0.27 1.85
C ALA A 615 15.61 -1.18 1.59
N ARG A 616 16.49 -2.05 1.08
CA ARG A 616 16.21 -3.48 0.88
C ARG A 616 16.31 -4.30 2.17
N LEU A 617 17.05 -3.84 3.17
CA LEU A 617 17.15 -4.52 4.46
C LEU A 617 16.04 -4.08 5.42
N LEU A 618 15.56 -2.84 5.30
CA LEU A 618 14.51 -2.24 6.13
C LEU A 618 13.16 -2.15 5.38
N GLN A 619 12.79 -3.21 4.65
CA GLN A 619 11.53 -3.23 3.89
C GLN A 619 10.32 -3.34 4.82
N PRO A 620 9.19 -2.67 4.51
CA PRO A 620 8.95 -1.86 3.31
C PRO A 620 9.64 -0.48 3.35
N SER A 621 10.01 0.07 2.19
CA SER A 621 10.75 1.33 2.09
C SER A 621 10.29 2.21 0.94
N VAL A 622 10.18 3.51 1.18
CA VAL A 622 9.81 4.55 0.20
C VAL A 622 10.99 5.50 -0.01
N ILE A 623 11.44 5.62 -1.25
CA ILE A 623 12.46 6.58 -1.67
C ILE A 623 11.77 7.79 -2.29
N TRP A 624 11.81 8.90 -1.61
CA TRP A 624 11.20 10.16 -2.02
C TRP A 624 12.19 11.08 -2.73
N ILE A 625 11.73 11.67 -3.83
CA ILE A 625 12.44 12.69 -4.61
C ILE A 625 11.54 13.94 -4.74
N GLU A 626 11.81 14.96 -3.93
CA GLU A 626 11.18 16.29 -4.04
C GLU A 626 11.70 17.05 -5.26
N ASP A 627 10.85 17.87 -5.87
CA ASP A 627 11.16 18.64 -7.09
C ASP A 627 11.86 17.79 -8.18
N ALA A 628 11.29 16.63 -8.50
CA ALA A 628 11.87 15.68 -9.46
C ALA A 628 12.18 16.32 -10.83
N GLU A 629 11.47 17.38 -11.22
CA GLU A 629 11.75 18.17 -12.42
C GLU A 629 13.19 18.68 -12.50
N LYS A 630 13.79 19.03 -11.35
CA LYS A 630 15.16 19.58 -11.27
C LYS A 630 16.18 18.57 -11.78
N MET A 631 16.00 17.29 -11.45
CA MET A 631 16.87 16.21 -11.94
C MET A 631 16.80 16.04 -13.46
N PHE A 632 15.67 16.40 -14.06
CA PHE A 632 15.38 16.16 -15.47
C PHE A 632 15.27 17.42 -16.30
N TYR A 633 15.74 18.58 -15.81
CA TYR A 633 15.65 19.87 -16.53
C TYR A 633 16.08 19.79 -17.99
N LYS A 634 15.32 20.43 -18.88
CA LYS A 634 15.74 20.67 -20.28
C LYS A 634 16.99 21.55 -20.30
N LYS A 635 16.90 22.71 -19.66
CA LYS A 635 18.01 23.66 -19.43
C LYS A 635 18.04 23.99 -17.95
N VAL A 636 19.23 23.91 -17.34
CA VAL A 636 19.39 24.23 -15.91
C VAL A 636 19.40 25.76 -15.75
N PRO A 637 18.51 26.35 -14.92
CA PRO A 637 18.55 27.77 -14.60
C PRO A 637 19.93 28.20 -14.10
N LYS A 638 20.37 29.43 -14.39
CA LYS A 638 21.72 29.89 -14.02
C LYS A 638 21.93 29.90 -12.49
N GLU A 639 20.89 30.26 -11.75
CA GLU A 639 20.86 30.32 -10.27
C GLU A 639 21.02 28.94 -9.63
N GLU A 640 20.53 27.88 -10.28
CA GLU A 640 20.59 26.50 -9.73
C GLU A 640 21.78 25.70 -10.24
N LYS A 641 22.72 26.31 -10.97
CA LYS A 641 23.88 25.59 -11.53
C LYS A 641 24.83 25.05 -10.46
N GLU A 642 24.98 25.79 -9.36
CA GLU A 642 25.86 25.38 -8.25
C GLU A 642 25.34 24.14 -7.51
N LEU A 643 24.03 23.89 -7.58
CA LEU A 643 23.38 22.74 -6.96
C LEU A 643 23.64 21.41 -7.72
N ASP A 644 24.17 21.47 -8.95
CA ASP A 644 24.30 20.34 -9.89
C ASP A 644 23.06 19.40 -9.89
N PRO A 645 21.86 19.89 -10.20
CA PRO A 645 20.62 19.13 -9.97
C PRO A 645 20.51 17.87 -10.85
N LYS A 646 21.25 17.78 -11.96
CA LYS A 646 21.23 16.65 -12.90
C LYS A 646 22.11 15.48 -12.47
N ARG A 647 22.79 15.58 -11.33
CA ARG A 647 23.80 14.64 -10.85
C ARG A 647 23.32 13.19 -10.78
N LEU A 648 22.08 12.96 -10.35
CA LEU A 648 21.48 11.63 -10.17
C LEU A 648 20.82 11.05 -11.44
N LYS A 649 20.69 11.85 -12.50
CA LYS A 649 19.93 11.49 -13.71
C LYS A 649 20.39 10.19 -14.40
N LYS A 650 21.69 9.86 -14.32
CA LYS A 650 22.27 8.70 -15.03
C LYS A 650 22.29 7.42 -14.19
N ASP A 651 22.42 7.52 -12.87
CA ASP A 651 22.65 6.37 -11.99
C ASP A 651 21.37 5.88 -11.32
N LEU A 652 20.38 6.77 -11.12
CA LEU A 652 19.08 6.39 -10.57
C LEU A 652 18.32 5.39 -11.48
N PRO A 653 18.25 5.55 -12.82
CA PRO A 653 17.59 4.56 -13.68
C PRO A 653 18.32 3.20 -13.73
N LYS A 654 19.63 3.17 -13.41
CA LYS A 654 20.36 1.89 -13.28
C LYS A 654 19.96 1.20 -11.99
N SER A 655 19.88 1.96 -10.89
CA SER A 655 19.47 1.48 -9.58
C SER A 655 18.02 0.96 -9.59
N LEU A 656 17.12 1.61 -10.33
CA LEU A 656 15.73 1.15 -10.54
C LEU A 656 15.65 -0.25 -11.17
N LYS A 657 16.60 -0.61 -12.05
CA LYS A 657 16.65 -1.94 -12.66
C LYS A 657 17.14 -3.03 -11.71
N LEU A 658 17.82 -2.66 -10.62
CA LEU A 658 18.30 -3.59 -9.61
C LEU A 658 17.19 -4.08 -8.67
N ILE A 659 16.11 -3.28 -8.51
CA ILE A 659 14.94 -3.64 -7.71
C ILE A 659 14.22 -4.82 -8.37
N LYS A 660 14.09 -5.93 -7.65
CA LYS A 660 13.37 -7.13 -8.07
C LYS A 660 11.92 -7.14 -7.56
N GLY A 661 11.11 -8.06 -8.06
CA GLY A 661 9.73 -8.27 -7.57
C GLY A 661 9.65 -8.66 -6.10
N GLU A 662 10.71 -9.26 -5.55
CA GLU A 662 10.80 -9.60 -4.12
C GLU A 662 11.08 -8.37 -3.23
N ASP A 663 11.60 -7.27 -3.79
CA ASP A 663 12.00 -6.10 -3.00
C ASP A 663 10.83 -5.08 -2.91
N ARG A 664 10.22 -4.91 -1.72
CA ARG A 664 9.20 -3.90 -1.40
C ARG A 664 9.80 -2.50 -1.23
N VAL A 665 10.34 -1.97 -2.34
CA VAL A 665 10.91 -0.62 -2.42
C VAL A 665 10.22 0.17 -3.51
N LEU A 666 9.62 1.30 -3.14
CA LEU A 666 8.91 2.20 -4.06
C LEU A 666 9.62 3.55 -4.17
N ILE A 667 9.86 4.02 -5.39
CA ILE A 667 10.37 5.38 -5.61
C ILE A 667 9.20 6.33 -5.91
N VAL A 668 9.03 7.39 -5.10
CA VAL A 668 7.99 8.40 -5.29
C VAL A 668 8.63 9.75 -5.60
N GLY A 669 8.38 10.26 -6.81
CA GLY A 669 8.75 11.61 -7.20
C GLY A 669 7.61 12.58 -7.00
N THR A 670 7.90 13.81 -6.60
CA THR A 670 6.92 14.91 -6.61
C THR A 670 7.43 16.04 -7.48
N THR A 671 6.54 16.61 -8.29
CA THR A 671 6.88 17.73 -9.18
C THR A 671 5.84 18.83 -9.12
N LYS A 672 6.28 20.10 -9.06
CA LYS A 672 5.40 21.29 -9.11
C LYS A 672 5.33 21.90 -10.50
N ASP A 673 6.43 21.85 -11.25
CA ASP A 673 6.49 22.30 -12.63
C ASP A 673 7.08 21.21 -13.54
N PRO A 674 6.24 20.28 -14.02
CA PRO A 674 6.73 19.20 -14.88
C PRO A 674 7.07 19.68 -16.31
N LEU A 675 6.75 20.92 -16.69
CA LEU A 675 7.01 21.47 -18.02
C LEU A 675 8.50 21.77 -18.24
N SER A 676 9.18 22.19 -17.18
CA SER A 676 10.63 22.46 -17.17
C SER A 676 11.49 21.21 -17.39
N ALA A 677 10.94 20.03 -17.09
CA ALA A 677 11.60 18.74 -17.26
C ALA A 677 11.52 18.17 -18.69
N ASP A 678 12.50 17.34 -19.05
CA ASP A 678 12.44 16.51 -20.25
C ASP A 678 11.50 15.32 -20.03
N ILE A 679 10.34 15.37 -20.69
CA ILE A 679 9.26 14.36 -20.59
C ILE A 679 9.78 12.95 -20.87
N LYS A 680 10.67 12.77 -21.87
CA LYS A 680 11.18 11.43 -22.24
C LYS A 680 12.00 10.81 -21.12
N SER A 681 12.90 11.59 -20.51
CA SER A 681 13.71 11.13 -19.39
C SER A 681 12.84 10.84 -18.16
N LEU A 682 11.85 11.69 -17.90
CA LEU A 682 10.96 11.57 -16.75
C LEU A 682 10.07 10.32 -16.85
N CYS A 683 9.42 10.10 -18.00
CA CYS A 683 8.57 8.92 -18.24
C CYS A 683 9.38 7.61 -18.33
N LYS A 684 10.70 7.68 -18.57
CA LYS A 684 11.58 6.51 -18.51
C LYS A 684 11.91 6.12 -17.07
N MET A 685 11.91 7.07 -16.14
CA MET A 685 12.12 6.81 -14.72
C MET A 685 10.80 6.34 -14.10
N TYR A 686 9.75 7.15 -14.20
CA TYR A 686 8.49 6.93 -13.51
C TYR A 686 7.52 6.15 -14.40
N SER A 687 7.20 4.93 -13.99
CA SER A 687 6.28 4.05 -14.73
C SER A 687 4.83 4.53 -14.66
N LYS A 688 4.43 5.11 -13.52
CA LYS A 688 3.09 5.64 -13.28
C LYS A 688 3.17 7.13 -12.97
N ILE A 689 2.35 7.93 -13.64
CA ILE A 689 2.30 9.40 -13.48
C ILE A 689 0.88 9.76 -13.05
N ILE A 690 0.74 10.26 -11.82
CA ILE A 690 -0.53 10.64 -11.22
C ILE A 690 -0.64 12.16 -11.25
N LEU A 691 -1.63 12.65 -11.98
CA LEU A 691 -1.95 14.08 -12.04
C LEU A 691 -2.86 14.45 -10.86
N ILE A 692 -2.40 15.34 -9.99
CA ILE A 692 -3.14 15.89 -8.87
C ILE A 692 -3.60 17.30 -9.22
N PRO A 693 -4.90 17.53 -9.42
CA PRO A 693 -5.41 18.85 -9.76
C PRO A 693 -5.68 19.69 -8.51
N ARG A 694 -6.11 20.93 -8.75
CA ARG A 694 -6.72 21.76 -7.73
C ARG A 694 -8.05 21.14 -7.26
N PRO A 695 -8.47 21.36 -6.00
CA PRO A 695 -9.71 20.81 -5.48
C PRO A 695 -10.91 21.36 -6.25
N ASP A 696 -11.86 20.48 -6.57
CA ASP A 696 -13.16 20.83 -7.14
C ASP A 696 -14.07 21.48 -6.08
N TYR A 697 -15.25 21.97 -6.48
CA TYR A 697 -16.17 22.65 -5.57
C TYR A 697 -16.57 21.79 -4.36
N GLY A 698 -16.85 20.50 -4.59
CA GLY A 698 -17.22 19.55 -3.52
C GLY A 698 -16.08 19.37 -2.53
N SER A 699 -14.88 19.08 -3.04
CA SER A 699 -13.68 18.98 -2.19
C SER A 699 -13.39 20.27 -1.42
N ARG A 700 -13.49 21.45 -2.06
CA ARG A 700 -13.27 22.75 -1.39
C ARG A 700 -14.24 22.98 -0.24
N TYR A 701 -15.51 22.64 -0.42
CA TYR A 701 -16.51 22.75 0.64
C TYR A 701 -16.15 21.89 1.86
N ILE A 702 -15.77 20.63 1.63
CA ILE A 702 -15.34 19.70 2.69
C ILE A 702 -14.06 20.20 3.36
N LEU A 703 -13.07 20.64 2.58
CA LEU A 703 -11.80 21.18 3.06
C LEU A 703 -12.02 22.36 4.00
N TRP A 704 -12.76 23.38 3.58
CA TRP A 704 -13.06 24.53 4.45
C TRP A 704 -13.76 24.10 5.75
N LYS A 705 -14.76 23.21 5.66
CA LYS A 705 -15.49 22.72 6.82
C LYS A 705 -14.60 22.00 7.83
N GLN A 706 -13.74 21.11 7.36
CA GLN A 706 -12.91 20.27 8.24
C GLN A 706 -11.67 21.02 8.74
N LEU A 707 -10.97 21.77 7.87
CA LEU A 707 -9.78 22.51 8.25
C LEU A 707 -10.09 23.61 9.29
N ILE A 708 -11.24 24.27 9.18
CA ILE A 708 -11.70 25.25 10.19
C ILE A 708 -11.91 24.55 11.54
N LYS A 709 -12.57 23.40 11.56
CA LYS A 709 -12.80 22.62 12.78
C LYS A 709 -11.50 22.14 13.43
N MET A 710 -10.56 21.64 12.62
CA MET A 710 -9.26 21.17 13.09
C MET A 710 -8.46 22.28 13.79
N GLN A 711 -8.62 23.53 13.38
CA GLN A 711 -7.97 24.70 13.99
C GLN A 711 -8.77 25.30 15.17
N GLY A 712 -9.82 24.61 15.64
CA GLY A 712 -10.66 25.07 16.76
C GLY A 712 -11.73 26.10 16.35
N GLY A 713 -12.06 26.17 15.07
CA GLY A 713 -13.14 27.00 14.54
C GLY A 713 -14.51 26.33 14.60
N GLU A 714 -15.50 27.02 15.13
CA GLU A 714 -16.89 26.60 15.11
C GLU A 714 -17.58 26.99 13.79
N VAL A 715 -17.95 25.98 13.01
CA VAL A 715 -18.77 26.15 11.81
C VAL A 715 -20.22 26.39 12.23
N THR A 716 -20.62 27.67 12.30
CA THR A 716 -21.99 28.10 12.59
C THR A 716 -22.73 28.45 11.30
N LYS A 717 -24.06 28.62 11.37
CA LYS A 717 -24.88 29.07 10.23
C LYS A 717 -24.47 30.42 9.65
N ALA A 718 -23.77 31.25 10.43
CA ALA A 718 -23.27 32.55 9.97
C ALA A 718 -22.08 32.42 9.01
N LEU A 719 -21.41 31.26 9.00
CA LEU A 719 -20.33 30.96 8.09
C LEU A 719 -20.89 30.25 6.86
N ASP A 720 -21.14 31.01 5.79
CA ASP A 720 -21.52 30.45 4.51
C ASP A 720 -20.32 29.82 3.79
N LEU A 721 -20.16 28.51 4.00
CA LEU A 721 -19.12 27.70 3.38
C LEU A 721 -19.32 27.53 1.87
N SER A 722 -20.57 27.55 1.39
CA SER A 722 -20.87 27.36 -0.03
C SER A 722 -20.36 28.54 -0.85
N SER A 723 -20.66 29.76 -0.41
CA SER A 723 -20.11 30.97 -1.05
C SER A 723 -18.59 31.03 -0.93
N LEU A 724 -18.01 30.66 0.21
CA LEU A 724 -16.55 30.59 0.38
C LEU A 724 -15.90 29.57 -0.58
N ALA A 725 -16.53 28.42 -0.79
CA ALA A 725 -16.07 27.39 -1.73
C ALA A 725 -16.16 27.86 -3.21
N LYS A 726 -17.15 28.70 -3.55
CA LYS A 726 -17.24 29.34 -4.88
C LYS A 726 -16.16 30.39 -5.09
N ILE A 727 -15.95 31.29 -4.12
CA ILE A 727 -14.95 32.37 -4.21
C ILE A 727 -13.52 31.81 -4.20
N SER A 728 -13.30 30.70 -3.51
CA SER A 728 -11.99 30.02 -3.45
C SER A 728 -11.67 29.15 -4.68
N ASP A 729 -12.34 29.39 -5.82
CA ASP A 729 -11.94 28.75 -7.08
C ASP A 729 -10.53 29.19 -7.50
N GLY A 730 -9.69 28.25 -7.92
CA GLY A 730 -8.28 28.48 -8.24
C GLY A 730 -7.31 28.34 -7.05
N TYR A 731 -7.79 28.25 -5.80
CA TYR A 731 -6.92 28.10 -4.63
C TYR A 731 -6.68 26.63 -4.25
N THR A 732 -5.48 26.34 -3.74
CA THR A 732 -5.10 25.00 -3.28
C THR A 732 -5.39 24.80 -1.79
N PRO A 733 -5.46 23.56 -1.30
CA PRO A 733 -5.63 23.27 0.14
C PRO A 733 -4.55 23.95 0.99
N GLY A 734 -3.32 24.06 0.49
CA GLY A 734 -2.23 24.79 1.15
C GLY A 734 -2.55 26.27 1.36
N HIS A 735 -3.10 26.94 0.34
CA HIS A 735 -3.56 28.33 0.47
C HIS A 735 -4.69 28.45 1.50
N MET A 736 -5.64 27.52 1.50
CA MET A 736 -6.72 27.48 2.49
C MET A 736 -6.19 27.34 3.92
N VAL A 737 -5.24 26.43 4.15
CA VAL A 737 -4.60 26.24 5.46
C VAL A 737 -3.91 27.53 5.93
N GLN A 738 -3.16 28.19 5.05
CA GLN A 738 -2.50 29.46 5.37
C GLN A 738 -3.50 30.55 5.76
N VAL A 739 -4.61 30.68 5.02
CA VAL A 739 -5.67 31.64 5.31
C VAL A 739 -6.34 31.31 6.65
N ILE A 740 -6.68 30.05 6.90
CA ILE A 740 -7.32 29.61 8.15
C ILE A 740 -6.41 29.91 9.35
N GLN A 741 -5.11 29.61 9.26
CA GLN A 741 -4.15 29.91 10.32
C GLN A 741 -4.03 31.41 10.59
N SER A 742 -4.14 32.25 9.56
CA SER A 742 -4.12 33.71 9.73
C SER A 742 -5.38 34.27 10.43
N VAL A 743 -6.54 33.65 10.21
CA VAL A 743 -7.84 34.11 10.75
C VAL A 743 -8.12 33.49 12.12
N ILE A 744 -7.96 32.18 12.26
CA ILE A 744 -8.27 31.40 13.46
C ILE A 744 -7.08 31.44 14.42
N THR A 745 -6.84 32.61 14.99
CA THR A 745 -5.87 32.78 16.08
C THR A 745 -6.48 32.34 17.42
N LYS A 746 -5.65 31.98 18.42
CA LYS A 746 -6.11 31.64 19.79
C LYS A 746 -7.08 32.69 20.36
N ARG A 747 -6.80 33.98 20.11
CA ARG A 747 -7.68 35.09 20.49
C ARG A 747 -9.01 35.04 19.76
N ARG A 748 -9.02 34.75 18.46
CA ARG A 748 -10.25 34.66 17.67
C ARG A 748 -11.13 33.52 18.15
N VAL A 749 -10.55 32.37 18.50
CA VAL A 749 -11.25 31.20 19.06
C VAL A 749 -12.04 31.56 20.31
N LEU A 750 -11.43 32.25 21.27
CA LEU A 750 -12.12 32.70 22.49
C LEU A 750 -13.28 33.67 22.23
N GLN A 751 -13.25 34.39 21.11
CA GLN A 751 -14.30 35.34 20.74
C GLN A 751 -15.45 34.70 19.94
N GLN A 752 -15.32 33.45 19.49
CA GLN A 752 -16.32 32.79 18.62
C GLN A 752 -17.69 32.66 19.28
N ALA A 753 -17.73 32.44 20.60
CA ALA A 753 -18.97 32.32 21.37
C ALA A 753 -19.84 33.59 21.30
N ASN A 754 -19.21 34.76 21.22
CA ASN A 754 -19.92 36.06 21.16
C ASN A 754 -19.99 36.61 19.74
N ARG A 755 -19.00 36.32 18.90
CA ARG A 755 -18.90 36.76 17.51
C ARG A 755 -18.61 35.55 16.63
N PRO A 756 -19.62 34.97 15.96
CA PRO A 756 -19.41 33.81 15.09
C PRO A 756 -18.47 34.15 13.93
N LEU A 757 -17.86 33.12 13.35
CA LEU A 757 -17.04 33.26 12.14
C LEU A 757 -17.94 33.60 10.94
N THR A 758 -17.47 34.48 10.06
CA THR A 758 -18.16 34.85 8.82
C THR A 758 -17.25 34.65 7.62
N ALA A 759 -17.83 34.37 6.45
CA ALA A 759 -17.06 34.09 5.23
C ALA A 759 -16.14 35.27 4.83
N ALA A 760 -16.59 36.51 5.05
CA ALA A 760 -15.85 37.72 4.74
C ALA A 760 -14.49 37.82 5.46
N GLU A 761 -14.36 37.23 6.66
CA GLU A 761 -13.08 37.20 7.40
C GLU A 761 -12.00 36.39 6.67
N PHE A 762 -12.40 35.40 5.86
CA PHE A 762 -11.49 34.55 5.07
C PHE A 762 -11.19 35.11 3.68
N VAL A 763 -12.11 35.90 3.10
CA VAL A 763 -11.94 36.45 1.74
C VAL A 763 -10.78 37.44 1.67
N ALA A 764 -10.64 38.33 2.65
CA ALA A 764 -9.60 39.37 2.62
C ALA A 764 -8.16 38.82 2.68
N PRO A 765 -7.83 37.82 3.52
CA PRO A 765 -6.53 37.14 3.45
C PRO A 765 -6.36 36.30 2.19
N LEU A 766 -7.42 35.66 1.69
CA LEU A 766 -7.38 34.85 0.48
C LEU A 766 -6.98 35.68 -0.74
N ALA A 767 -7.53 36.89 -0.88
CA ALA A 767 -7.21 37.81 -1.97
C ALA A 767 -5.77 38.34 -1.99
N LYS A 768 -4.97 38.09 -0.94
CA LYS A 768 -3.54 38.44 -0.90
C LYS A 768 -2.62 37.35 -1.46
N ILE A 769 -3.16 36.17 -1.69
CA ILE A 769 -2.42 35.01 -2.18
C ILE A 769 -2.75 34.85 -3.66
N ASP A 770 -1.73 34.62 -4.48
CA ASP A 770 -1.96 34.35 -5.90
C ASP A 770 -2.64 32.99 -6.11
N PRO A 771 -3.77 32.93 -6.82
CA PRO A 771 -4.40 31.67 -7.18
C PRO A 771 -3.58 30.93 -8.25
N VAL A 772 -3.85 29.63 -8.41
CA VAL A 772 -3.36 28.89 -9.58
C VAL A 772 -4.17 29.35 -10.78
N PHE A 773 -3.50 30.01 -11.73
CA PHE A 773 -4.14 30.56 -12.92
C PHE A 773 -4.59 29.45 -13.89
N GLN A 774 -5.63 29.72 -14.67
CA GLN A 774 -6.16 28.76 -15.65
C GLN A 774 -5.11 28.35 -16.69
N GLU A 775 -4.23 29.26 -17.10
CA GLU A 775 -3.14 29.00 -18.04
C GLU A 775 -2.17 27.93 -17.52
N GLU A 776 -1.84 27.96 -16.22
CA GLU A 776 -0.98 26.95 -15.60
C GLU A 776 -1.65 25.58 -15.58
N GLU A 777 -2.96 25.57 -15.34
CA GLU A 777 -3.77 24.35 -15.34
C GLU A 777 -3.84 23.73 -16.74
N GLU A 778 -4.11 24.54 -17.76
CA GLU A 778 -4.14 24.10 -19.16
C GLU A 778 -2.76 23.62 -19.62
N ALA A 779 -1.69 24.31 -19.24
CA ALA A 779 -0.33 23.88 -19.53
C ALA A 779 -0.03 22.50 -18.91
N LEU A 780 -0.49 22.27 -17.68
CA LEU A 780 -0.35 20.98 -17.00
C LEU A 780 -1.19 19.88 -17.67
N LYS A 781 -2.42 20.15 -18.11
CA LYS A 781 -3.26 19.22 -18.88
C LYS A 781 -2.60 18.86 -20.21
N ASN A 782 -2.13 19.87 -20.94
CA ASN A 782 -1.42 19.71 -22.20
C ASN A 782 -0.12 18.90 -22.04
N TRP A 783 0.55 19.05 -20.90
CA TRP A 783 1.71 18.23 -20.55
C TRP A 783 1.31 16.79 -20.25
N TYR A 784 0.26 16.57 -19.45
CA TYR A 784 -0.21 15.24 -19.11
C TYR A 784 -0.67 14.46 -20.34
N ALA A 785 -1.31 15.13 -21.30
CA ALA A 785 -1.67 14.57 -22.60
C ALA A 785 -0.46 14.10 -23.44
N LYS A 786 0.74 14.65 -23.21
CA LYS A 786 1.99 14.26 -23.90
C LYS A 786 2.70 13.05 -23.26
N THR A 787 2.22 12.56 -22.11
CA THR A 787 2.75 11.34 -21.48
C THR A 787 2.46 10.10 -22.34
N PRO A 788 3.13 8.95 -22.13
CA PRO A 788 2.87 7.73 -22.89
C PRO A 788 1.40 7.30 -22.88
N LEU A 789 0.75 7.34 -21.72
CA LEU A 789 -0.68 7.03 -21.58
C LEU A 789 -1.55 8.07 -22.30
N GLY A 790 -1.30 9.37 -22.09
CA GLY A 790 -2.03 10.45 -22.76
C GLY A 790 -1.93 10.37 -24.30
N LYS A 791 -0.76 10.01 -24.83
CA LYS A 791 -0.55 9.79 -26.26
C LYS A 791 -1.31 8.59 -26.79
N LYS A 792 -1.28 7.46 -26.09
CA LYS A 792 -2.06 6.27 -26.47
C LYS A 792 -3.56 6.58 -26.49
N ARG A 793 -4.04 7.35 -25.51
CA ARG A 793 -5.42 7.82 -25.45
C ARG A 793 -5.80 8.72 -26.62
N ILE A 794 -4.99 9.72 -26.95
CA ILE A 794 -5.24 10.60 -28.12
C ILE A 794 -5.24 9.78 -29.41
N LYS A 795 -4.31 8.83 -29.57
CA LYS A 795 -4.29 7.92 -30.72
C LYS A 795 -5.57 7.10 -30.80
N ALA A 796 -6.02 6.53 -29.67
CA ALA A 796 -7.26 5.75 -29.59
C ALA A 796 -8.50 6.59 -29.93
N ALA A 797 -8.56 7.85 -29.49
CA ALA A 797 -9.66 8.77 -29.79
C ALA A 797 -9.65 9.29 -31.24
N THR A 798 -8.48 9.34 -31.89
CA THR A 798 -8.33 9.85 -33.27
C THR A 798 -8.35 8.76 -34.35
N GLY A 799 -8.45 7.47 -33.97
CA GLY A 799 -8.59 6.35 -34.91
C GLY A 799 -7.39 6.09 -35.84
N LYS A 800 -6.23 6.70 -35.59
CA LYS A 800 -5.02 6.50 -36.40
C LYS A 800 -4.15 5.39 -35.81
N GLU A 801 -4.33 4.18 -36.33
CA GLU A 801 -3.37 3.08 -36.17
C GLU A 801 -2.22 3.28 -37.16
N GLU A 802 -1.08 3.81 -36.70
CA GLU A 802 0.19 3.62 -37.40
C GLU A 802 0.97 2.53 -36.65
N GLU A 803 1.30 1.45 -37.36
CA GLU A 803 2.20 0.39 -36.93
C GLU A 803 3.49 0.99 -36.35
N ASP A 804 3.80 0.68 -35.09
CA ASP A 804 5.10 0.99 -34.50
C ASP A 804 6.17 0.18 -35.25
N ALA A 805 6.81 0.81 -36.25
CA ALA A 805 7.94 0.23 -36.97
C ALA A 805 9.07 -0.15 -35.99
N PRO A 806 9.63 -1.37 -36.06
CA PRO A 806 10.68 -1.80 -35.15
C PRO A 806 11.96 -1.01 -35.41
N VAL A 807 12.59 -0.58 -34.31
CA VAL A 807 13.88 0.11 -34.25
C VAL A 807 14.94 -0.71 -35.00
N LYS A 808 15.29 -0.29 -36.22
CA LYS A 808 16.44 -0.83 -36.96
C LYS A 808 17.73 -0.55 -36.16
N GLY A 809 18.31 -1.64 -35.64
CA GLY A 809 19.66 -1.65 -35.07
C GLY A 809 20.68 -1.16 -36.10
N LYS A 810 21.44 -0.14 -35.71
CA LYS A 810 22.67 0.24 -36.40
C LYS A 810 23.76 -0.77 -36.01
N ASP A 811 24.09 -1.69 -36.90
CA ASP A 811 25.43 -2.30 -36.94
C ASP A 811 25.68 -2.92 -38.31
N ALA A 812 26.45 -2.21 -39.15
CA ALA A 812 27.35 -2.77 -40.17
C ALA A 812 27.93 -1.64 -41.04
N LYS A 813 29.01 -1.01 -40.57
CA LYS A 813 29.89 -0.19 -41.42
C LYS A 813 31.30 -0.76 -41.33
N LYS A 814 31.61 -1.78 -42.14
CA LYS A 814 32.99 -2.14 -42.53
C LYS A 814 32.99 -3.22 -43.62
N LYS A 815 33.31 -2.80 -44.85
CA LYS A 815 34.25 -3.41 -45.82
C LYS A 815 33.77 -3.20 -47.26
N GLY A 816 34.26 -2.13 -47.87
CA GLY A 816 34.43 -2.04 -49.32
C GLY A 816 35.87 -1.63 -49.56
N LYS A 817 36.68 -2.57 -50.06
CA LYS A 817 38.05 -2.36 -50.54
C LYS A 817 38.06 -2.96 -51.95
N LYS A 818 38.51 -2.14 -52.90
CA LYS A 818 38.60 -2.34 -54.35
C LYS A 818 37.29 -2.23 -55.11
#